data_AF-A0A9W8JFB0-F1
#
_entry.id   AF-A0A9W8JFB0-F1
#
_cell.length_a   1.000
_cell.length_b   1.000
_cell.length_c   1.000
_cell.angle_alpha   90.00
_cell.angle_beta   90.00
_cell.angle_gamma   90.00
#
_symmetry.space_group_name_H-M   'P 1'
#
loop_
_entity.id
_entity.type
_entity.pdbx_description
1 polymer ?
#
loop_
_entity_poly.entity_id
_entity_poly.type
_entity_poly.pdbx_seq_one_letter_code
_entity_poly.pdbx_strand_id
1 'polypeptide(L)'
;MPDVETILNYCVHLDSKPAFKYVYDPPDGTSKSNIEMRPYPAVIHDARGTPLEENACLDENGFKFVHHVASEKTFDDEQRVVNEYYKEIEELVKKTVPGAKRVFIWDHTIRRLEEQPNHMDKGTPRGPAKSVHIDQTYEASVARVRRHLPEEADRLLASRFRIINVWRPIENPVAHHPLGVVNWRSVDPERDFMHTRRFYPTFEGSAFNVRHSDEHEWWYLGSQTPEECTFIKIFDSVDDGGKTARATAHSAFEDKTSPPEAPQRQSIEFELGFINLNVGSEGALPLPVQLACDALSRQAEESPDKWKKVIRGPLTEATRQRIAPLLGANPDELVFVTTTSHSIDMVLSNFEWSSEDTIVYLTTTWKGGRGDVGYIRDKYRVNTSVLEVNFPTTSSAIIESYHAHLRSARSNQFRGRVGQTRQPKLVALIDAICSKPGIKFPWEEMVRICREEGAYSVVDAAHCLGQQVDLNLSKTQPDFWITSCHKWFYVKRGCSLLYVPRRNHHIMKCAFPHNSYPSASTSTLQQRLEGASTRDFTSFLSVNAAFDFRQWLGGERAINSYCHDLALAGGRRMAEIFQTDLMDESGDFTLNMINVRLPLSPSLPETHDIISYVDRKLLVEDKVYGLVFKHNGACQPSLPPSGNKIILYDLPGHAASDVAWSPNTWKVRFVLNLKGLDYRTVWIEYPDIAQLYQQLGIPSRENRDGKPLYGLPVIYDPSTSRYIGDSLIIAQYLEDTYPSTISPPLFPIGSRGLQAMFIDIFIQTISDPLHSITSEFAMRQLPPRSSQYYRSRREARYGCRLEDIAPVGTERRKAVWDGVRAGFKSFHKWSLIASSSQPFITGDKPCFADFVVASYLTWFKRLLGENSPEWQELMEAEDQRWFNLMKAISPWERVDEEGLQLFRSTFKLKA
;
A
#
# COMPACT_ATOMS: atom_id res chain seq x y z
N MET A 1 46.55 33.88 6.56
CA MET A 1 47.66 33.39 5.70
C MET A 1 47.89 34.42 4.60
N PRO A 2 48.97 34.39 3.81
CA PRO A 2 49.06 35.23 2.62
C PRO A 2 47.95 34.88 1.63
N ASP A 3 47.61 35.84 0.77
CA ASP A 3 46.74 35.61 -0.39
C ASP A 3 47.36 34.55 -1.31
N VAL A 4 46.52 33.77 -1.97
CA VAL A 4 46.97 32.65 -2.82
C VAL A 4 46.92 33.04 -4.28
N GLU A 5 48.11 33.13 -4.90
CA GLU A 5 48.25 33.17 -6.36
C GLU A 5 47.95 31.78 -6.94
N THR A 6 46.93 31.67 -7.78
CA THR A 6 46.46 30.39 -8.31
C THR A 6 45.92 30.53 -9.74
N ILE A 7 45.46 29.42 -10.30
CA ILE A 7 44.81 29.36 -11.62
C ILE A 7 43.35 28.95 -11.43
N LEU A 8 42.43 29.77 -11.92
CA LEU A 8 41.00 29.47 -11.95
C LEU A 8 40.52 29.18 -13.37
N ASN A 9 39.62 28.20 -13.51
CA ASN A 9 39.10 27.77 -14.80
C ASN A 9 37.76 28.46 -15.09
N TYR A 10 37.81 29.51 -15.91
CA TYR A 10 36.64 30.28 -16.35
C TYR A 10 36.09 29.78 -17.69
N CYS A 11 34.83 30.11 -17.95
CA CYS A 11 34.10 29.65 -19.12
C CYS A 11 34.21 30.63 -20.29
N VAL A 12 34.69 30.14 -21.43
CA VAL A 12 34.71 30.85 -22.71
C VAL A 12 33.69 30.23 -23.65
N HIS A 13 32.94 31.08 -24.34
CA HIS A 13 31.91 30.70 -25.30
C HIS A 13 32.52 30.59 -26.70
N LEU A 14 32.36 29.45 -27.37
CA LEU A 14 33.06 29.12 -28.62
C LEU A 14 32.28 29.50 -29.90
N ASP A 15 30.97 29.75 -29.80
CA ASP A 15 30.14 30.15 -30.92
C ASP A 15 29.03 31.14 -30.49
N SER A 16 28.17 31.57 -31.42
CA SER A 16 27.06 32.49 -31.16
C SER A 16 25.75 31.80 -30.75
N LYS A 17 25.73 30.47 -30.55
CA LYS A 17 24.53 29.72 -30.15
C LYS A 17 24.41 29.70 -28.62
N PRO A 18 23.22 29.51 -28.02
CA PRO A 18 23.09 29.40 -26.57
C PRO A 18 24.08 28.39 -25.96
N ALA A 19 24.73 28.75 -24.86
CA ALA A 19 25.78 27.95 -24.24
C ALA A 19 25.24 26.60 -23.74
N PHE A 20 25.94 25.51 -24.05
CA PHE A 20 25.57 24.17 -23.67
C PHE A 20 26.77 23.23 -23.42
N LYS A 21 26.53 22.21 -22.60
CA LYS A 21 27.45 21.10 -22.35
C LYS A 21 26.68 19.79 -22.18
N TYR A 22 27.05 18.78 -22.96
CA TYR A 22 26.68 17.38 -22.72
C TYR A 22 27.59 16.80 -21.64
N VAL A 23 26.98 16.22 -20.62
CA VAL A 23 27.66 15.53 -19.50
C VAL A 23 27.94 14.06 -19.86
N TYR A 24 27.41 13.60 -20.99
CA TYR A 24 27.62 12.31 -21.62
C TYR A 24 28.12 12.49 -23.06
N ASP A 25 28.40 11.40 -23.78
CA ASP A 25 28.80 11.49 -25.19
C ASP A 25 27.58 11.84 -26.07
N PRO A 26 27.63 12.94 -26.83
CA PRO A 26 26.50 13.42 -27.61
C PRO A 26 26.27 12.55 -28.86
N PRO A 27 25.11 12.67 -29.53
CA PRO A 27 24.86 11.98 -30.80
C PRO A 27 25.91 12.31 -31.88
N ASP A 28 26.23 11.33 -32.74
CA ASP A 28 27.23 11.47 -33.80
C ASP A 28 27.07 12.77 -34.62
N GLY A 29 28.18 13.49 -34.79
CA GLY A 29 28.21 14.81 -35.46
C GLY A 29 27.84 16.01 -34.58
N THR A 30 27.47 15.81 -33.31
CA THR A 30 27.20 16.89 -32.35
C THR A 30 28.42 17.15 -31.46
N SER A 31 28.81 18.42 -31.27
CA SER A 31 29.89 18.75 -30.32
C SER A 31 29.44 18.50 -28.87
N LYS A 32 30.35 18.01 -28.02
CA LYS A 32 30.09 17.75 -26.59
C LYS A 32 29.84 19.03 -25.79
N SER A 33 30.35 20.17 -26.25
CA SER A 33 30.00 21.51 -25.78
C SER A 33 30.26 22.57 -26.85
N ASN A 34 29.64 23.74 -26.71
CA ASN A 34 30.12 24.99 -27.34
C ASN A 34 30.74 25.94 -26.30
N ILE A 35 31.12 25.41 -25.14
CA ILE A 35 31.88 26.10 -24.11
C ILE A 35 33.20 25.38 -23.82
N GLU A 36 34.21 26.16 -23.48
CA GLU A 36 35.54 25.70 -23.08
C GLU A 36 35.88 26.29 -21.70
N MET A 37 36.57 25.51 -20.87
CA MET A 37 37.17 26.02 -19.63
C MET A 37 38.59 26.45 -19.91
N ARG A 38 38.91 27.72 -19.69
CA ARG A 38 40.26 28.26 -19.85
C ARG A 38 40.87 28.68 -18.51
N PRO A 39 42.16 28.40 -18.28
CA PRO A 39 42.87 28.85 -17.09
C PRO A 39 43.14 30.36 -17.17
N TYR A 40 42.89 31.07 -16.07
CA TYR A 40 43.30 32.45 -15.86
C TYR A 40 44.00 32.58 -14.50
N PRO A 41 45.04 33.43 -14.39
CA PRO A 41 45.64 33.75 -13.10
C PRO A 41 44.62 34.48 -12.22
N ALA A 42 44.60 34.14 -10.94
CA ALA A 42 43.77 34.82 -9.95
C ALA A 42 44.54 34.92 -8.62
N VAL A 43 44.29 36.01 -7.89
CA VAL A 43 44.67 36.16 -6.48
C VAL A 43 43.41 35.89 -5.67
N ILE A 44 43.50 35.01 -4.68
CA ILE A 44 42.38 34.71 -3.78
C ILE A 44 42.76 35.17 -2.38
N HIS A 45 42.04 36.17 -1.90
CA HIS A 45 42.33 36.85 -0.65
C HIS A 45 41.89 36.04 0.56
N ASP A 46 42.76 35.92 1.57
CA ASP A 46 42.39 35.24 2.82
C ASP A 46 41.55 36.18 3.69
N ALA A 47 40.30 35.79 3.96
CA ALA A 47 39.42 36.55 4.84
C ALA A 47 39.90 36.52 6.30
N ARG A 48 40.73 35.55 6.71
CA ARG A 48 41.14 35.31 8.10
C ARG A 48 41.83 36.52 8.73
N GLY A 49 41.27 37.02 9.83
CA GLY A 49 41.75 38.20 10.54
C GLY A 49 41.43 39.54 9.86
N THR A 50 40.68 39.52 8.75
CA THR A 50 40.18 40.74 8.09
C THR A 50 38.77 41.07 8.59
N PRO A 51 38.30 42.33 8.40
CA PRO A 51 36.90 42.67 8.69
C PRO A 51 35.87 41.82 7.93
N LEU A 52 36.24 41.17 6.82
CA LEU A 52 35.32 40.37 6.02
C LEU A 52 34.96 39.03 6.67
N GLU A 53 35.84 38.43 7.48
CA GLU A 53 35.55 37.20 8.23
C GLU A 53 34.29 37.34 9.09
N GLU A 54 34.18 38.45 9.83
CA GLU A 54 33.04 38.74 10.70
C GLU A 54 31.86 39.38 9.93
N ASN A 55 32.15 40.38 9.09
CA ASN A 55 31.12 41.27 8.53
C ASN A 55 30.52 40.81 7.20
N ALA A 56 31.11 39.82 6.50
CA ALA A 56 30.53 39.31 5.25
C ALA A 56 29.06 38.92 5.44
N CYS A 57 28.20 39.34 4.53
CA CYS A 57 26.78 39.03 4.59
C CYS A 57 26.20 38.63 3.23
N LEU A 58 25.19 37.75 3.28
CA LEU A 58 24.57 37.17 2.09
C LEU A 58 23.91 38.20 1.19
N ASP A 59 23.50 39.37 1.70
CA ASP A 59 22.78 40.37 0.89
C ASP A 59 23.69 41.41 0.26
N GLU A 60 24.95 41.54 0.69
CA GLU A 60 25.94 42.44 0.06
C GLU A 60 27.04 41.69 -0.69
N ASN A 61 27.59 40.63 -0.09
CA ASN A 61 28.69 39.84 -0.66
C ASN A 61 28.22 38.57 -1.38
N GLY A 62 27.03 38.08 -0.99
CA GLY A 62 26.50 36.79 -1.47
C GLY A 62 27.00 35.57 -0.69
N PHE A 63 28.07 35.69 0.10
CA PHE A 63 28.55 34.66 1.01
C PHE A 63 28.63 35.15 2.47
N LYS A 64 28.81 34.21 3.40
CA LYS A 64 29.12 34.50 4.81
C LYS A 64 29.91 33.35 5.45
N PHE A 65 30.93 33.69 6.24
CA PHE A 65 31.62 32.74 7.12
C PHE A 65 30.92 32.67 8.49
N VAL A 66 30.84 31.46 9.05
CA VAL A 66 30.05 31.18 10.26
C VAL A 66 30.77 30.16 11.13
N HIS A 67 31.23 30.55 12.32
CA HIS A 67 31.69 29.59 13.32
C HIS A 67 30.48 28.83 13.91
N HIS A 68 30.53 27.51 13.85
CA HIS A 68 29.52 26.60 14.40
C HIS A 68 30.11 25.19 14.57
N VAL A 69 30.31 24.76 15.80
CA VAL A 69 30.72 23.39 16.12
C VAL A 69 29.57 22.41 15.85
N ALA A 70 29.72 21.54 14.84
CA ALA A 70 28.74 20.50 14.52
C ALA A 70 28.68 19.40 15.59
N SER A 71 27.50 18.81 15.80
CA SER A 71 27.32 17.57 16.57
C SER A 71 27.91 16.36 15.86
N GLU A 72 27.56 16.16 14.58
CA GLU A 72 28.14 15.17 13.67
C GLU A 72 29.56 15.57 13.25
N LYS A 73 30.48 14.60 13.19
CA LYS A 73 31.93 14.80 12.97
C LYS A 73 32.49 14.00 11.79
N THR A 74 32.01 12.78 11.59
CA THR A 74 32.52 11.83 10.58
C THR A 74 31.67 11.80 9.31
N PHE A 75 30.37 12.13 9.42
CA PHE A 75 29.43 12.18 8.29
C PHE A 75 29.42 10.86 7.48
N ASP A 76 29.50 9.73 8.18
CA ASP A 76 29.56 8.37 7.63
C ASP A 76 28.22 7.59 7.75
N ASP A 77 27.21 8.21 8.38
CA ASP A 77 25.89 7.64 8.67
C ASP A 77 24.78 8.55 8.11
N GLU A 78 24.09 8.14 7.03
CA GLU A 78 23.05 8.96 6.39
C GLU A 78 21.89 9.26 7.35
N GLN A 79 21.58 8.32 8.26
CA GLN A 79 20.48 8.49 9.19
C GLN A 79 20.83 9.54 10.24
N ARG A 80 22.07 9.60 10.73
CA ARG A 80 22.49 10.66 11.68
C ARG A 80 22.54 12.03 11.00
N VAL A 81 23.05 12.10 9.76
CA VAL A 81 23.06 13.34 8.98
C VAL A 81 21.63 13.86 8.76
N VAL A 82 20.68 13.01 8.36
CA VAL A 82 19.29 13.41 8.10
C VAL A 82 18.48 13.67 9.37
N ASN A 83 18.63 12.84 10.42
CA ASN A 83 17.80 12.92 11.62
C ASN A 83 18.29 13.96 12.63
N GLU A 84 19.59 14.26 12.67
CA GLU A 84 20.19 15.14 13.67
C GLU A 84 20.78 16.39 13.01
N TYR A 85 21.73 16.19 12.08
CA TYR A 85 22.49 17.30 11.50
C TYR A 85 21.65 18.25 10.63
N TYR A 86 20.63 17.75 9.92
CA TYR A 86 19.69 18.62 9.19
C TYR A 86 18.96 19.59 10.13
N LYS A 87 18.59 19.18 11.35
CA LYS A 87 17.92 20.06 12.33
C LYS A 87 18.89 21.13 12.83
N GLU A 88 20.13 20.73 13.10
CA GLU A 88 21.22 21.63 13.47
C GLU A 88 21.47 22.71 12.39
N ILE A 89 21.52 22.32 11.12
CA ILE A 89 21.66 23.26 9.99
C ILE A 89 20.42 24.12 9.77
N GLU A 90 19.20 23.59 9.93
CA GLU A 90 17.97 24.39 9.85
C GLU A 90 17.97 25.52 10.90
N GLU A 91 18.34 25.23 12.15
CA GLU A 91 18.42 26.25 13.21
C GLU A 91 19.60 27.21 13.01
N LEU A 92 20.75 26.73 12.53
CA LEU A 92 21.88 27.59 12.16
C LEU A 92 21.50 28.59 11.07
N VAL A 93 20.79 28.15 10.03
CA VAL A 93 20.35 29.02 8.92
C VAL A 93 19.31 30.03 9.42
N LYS A 94 18.33 29.62 10.25
CA LYS A 94 17.37 30.56 10.89
C LYS A 94 18.06 31.62 11.73
N LYS A 95 19.07 31.23 12.51
CA LYS A 95 19.85 32.15 13.37
C LYS A 95 20.72 33.12 12.56
N THR A 96 21.34 32.63 11.48
CA THR A 96 22.35 33.37 10.70
C THR A 96 21.74 34.23 9.60
N VAL A 97 20.57 33.88 9.06
CA VAL A 97 19.95 34.55 7.91
C VAL A 97 18.74 35.38 8.38
N PRO A 98 18.84 36.72 8.43
CA PRO A 98 17.77 37.57 8.94
C PRO A 98 16.44 37.36 8.18
N GLY A 99 15.38 37.10 8.94
CA GLY A 99 14.02 36.90 8.39
C GLY A 99 13.74 35.49 7.86
N ALA A 100 14.68 34.54 7.94
CA ALA A 100 14.43 33.15 7.58
C ALA A 100 13.46 32.47 8.57
N LYS A 101 12.17 32.38 8.20
CA LYS A 101 11.11 31.75 9.01
C LYS A 101 10.93 30.26 8.73
N ARG A 102 11.31 29.80 7.53
CA ARG A 102 11.24 28.41 7.08
C ARG A 102 12.52 28.09 6.33
N VAL A 103 13.21 27.06 6.79
CA VAL A 103 14.30 26.42 6.05
C VAL A 103 13.79 25.05 5.63
N PHE A 104 14.27 24.54 4.50
CA PHE A 104 13.91 23.22 4.00
C PHE A 104 15.21 22.59 3.49
N ILE A 105 15.56 21.41 4.02
CA ILE A 105 16.70 20.60 3.58
C ILE A 105 16.13 19.31 3.00
N TRP A 106 16.68 18.84 1.89
CA TRP A 106 16.07 17.76 1.12
C TRP A 106 17.04 16.79 0.38
N ASP A 107 18.38 16.96 0.44
CA ASP A 107 19.49 16.01 0.12
C ASP A 107 20.84 16.68 0.52
N HIS A 108 21.97 15.96 0.36
CA HIS A 108 23.32 16.46 0.60
C HIS A 108 24.35 15.71 -0.28
N THR A 109 25.49 16.34 -0.54
CA THR A 109 26.65 15.77 -1.27
C THR A 109 27.87 15.79 -0.35
N ILE A 110 28.43 14.61 -0.07
CA ILE A 110 29.75 14.47 0.56
C ILE A 110 30.79 14.37 -0.57
N ARG A 111 31.98 14.93 -0.36
CA ARG A 111 33.11 14.84 -1.28
C ARG A 111 34.33 14.31 -0.54
N ARG A 112 34.89 13.20 -1.05
CA ARG A 112 36.17 12.58 -0.66
C ARG A 112 36.92 12.20 -1.95
N LEU A 113 38.25 11.99 -1.89
CA LEU A 113 39.03 11.52 -3.05
C LEU A 113 39.05 9.98 -3.15
N GLU A 114 39.32 9.45 -4.35
CA GLU A 114 39.07 8.06 -4.75
C GLU A 114 39.74 6.97 -3.88
N GLU A 115 40.81 7.28 -3.17
CA GLU A 115 41.56 6.29 -2.37
C GLU A 115 40.87 5.90 -1.04
N GLN A 116 39.77 6.56 -0.66
CA GLN A 116 38.92 6.16 0.46
C GLN A 116 37.44 6.09 0.05
N PRO A 117 37.02 5.04 -0.69
CA PRO A 117 35.63 4.85 -1.05
C PRO A 117 34.79 4.52 0.20
N ASN A 118 33.69 5.23 0.40
CA ASN A 118 32.66 4.88 1.37
C ASN A 118 31.32 4.65 0.65
N HIS A 119 30.47 3.76 1.18
CA HIS A 119 29.29 3.21 0.48
C HIS A 119 28.12 4.20 0.23
N MET A 120 28.38 5.50 0.38
CA MET A 120 27.40 6.59 0.47
C MET A 120 27.36 7.48 -0.77
N ASP A 121 28.35 7.37 -1.67
CA ASP A 121 28.41 8.20 -2.87
C ASP A 121 27.32 7.80 -3.88
N LYS A 122 26.43 8.76 -4.20
CA LYS A 122 25.37 8.62 -5.24
C LYS A 122 25.99 8.78 -6.65
N GLY A 123 26.99 7.95 -6.97
CA GLY A 123 27.72 7.92 -8.24
C GLY A 123 29.24 7.67 -8.08
N THR A 124 30.01 7.91 -9.14
CA THR A 124 31.48 7.92 -9.10
C THR A 124 31.99 9.00 -8.13
N PRO A 125 33.04 8.76 -7.32
CA PRO A 125 33.50 9.71 -6.31
C PRO A 125 33.75 11.12 -6.87
N ARG A 126 33.12 12.12 -6.26
CA ARG A 126 33.18 13.51 -6.76
C ARG A 126 34.19 14.35 -5.98
N GLY A 127 35.39 14.47 -6.54
CA GLY A 127 36.38 15.44 -6.07
C GLY A 127 35.89 16.91 -6.12
N PRO A 128 36.71 17.85 -5.61
CA PRO A 128 36.40 19.28 -5.62
C PRO A 128 36.11 19.85 -7.02
N ALA A 129 35.13 20.73 -7.15
CA ALA A 129 34.74 21.34 -8.43
C ALA A 129 35.69 22.48 -8.84
N LYS A 130 36.62 22.21 -9.77
CA LYS A 130 37.72 23.11 -10.17
C LYS A 130 37.38 24.16 -11.26
N SER A 131 36.10 24.33 -11.59
CA SER A 131 35.62 25.32 -12.58
C SER A 131 34.79 26.40 -11.90
N VAL A 132 34.87 27.65 -12.35
CA VAL A 132 34.05 28.74 -11.82
C VAL A 132 32.60 28.59 -12.27
N HIS A 133 31.68 28.52 -11.31
CA HIS A 133 30.25 28.27 -11.58
C HIS A 133 29.34 28.78 -10.46
N ILE A 134 28.03 28.73 -10.75
CA ILE A 134 26.91 28.83 -9.82
C ILE A 134 25.97 27.67 -10.16
N ASP A 135 25.52 26.90 -9.16
CA ASP A 135 24.89 25.59 -9.37
C ASP A 135 23.61 25.59 -10.20
N GLN A 136 22.85 26.68 -10.15
CA GLN A 136 21.53 26.83 -10.75
C GLN A 136 21.42 28.19 -11.44
N THR A 137 20.65 28.28 -12.52
CA THR A 137 20.20 29.59 -13.04
C THR A 137 18.97 30.08 -12.28
N TYR A 138 18.54 31.33 -12.52
CA TYR A 138 17.39 31.91 -11.85
C TYR A 138 16.09 31.11 -12.08
N GLU A 139 15.90 30.64 -13.31
CA GLU A 139 14.76 29.82 -13.73
C GLU A 139 14.81 28.42 -13.09
N ALA A 140 16.00 27.81 -13.05
CA ALA A 140 16.21 26.52 -12.39
C ALA A 140 15.94 26.62 -10.88
N SER A 141 16.34 27.71 -10.23
CA SER A 141 16.05 27.96 -8.81
C SER A 141 14.54 28.06 -8.52
N VAL A 142 13.77 28.72 -9.38
CA VAL A 142 12.29 28.72 -9.29
C VAL A 142 11.73 27.32 -9.53
N ALA A 143 12.25 26.59 -10.52
CA ALA A 143 11.84 25.22 -10.81
C ALA A 143 12.14 24.26 -9.64
N ARG A 144 13.21 24.46 -8.87
CA ARG A 144 13.50 23.71 -7.64
C ARG A 144 12.39 23.88 -6.60
N VAL A 145 11.92 25.10 -6.33
CA VAL A 145 10.80 25.31 -5.39
C VAL A 145 9.55 24.57 -5.85
N ARG A 146 9.19 24.68 -7.15
CA ARG A 146 8.03 23.97 -7.71
C ARG A 146 8.16 22.45 -7.68
N ARG A 147 9.37 21.92 -7.88
CA ARG A 147 9.66 20.49 -7.85
C ARG A 147 9.56 19.89 -6.46
N HIS A 148 10.04 20.61 -5.45
CA HIS A 148 10.28 20.03 -4.13
C HIS A 148 9.30 20.49 -3.03
N LEU A 149 8.53 21.56 -3.29
CA LEU A 149 7.44 22.04 -2.43
C LEU A 149 6.17 22.35 -3.26
N PRO A 150 5.68 21.42 -4.10
CA PRO A 150 4.67 21.72 -5.14
C PRO A 150 3.36 22.29 -4.59
N GLU A 151 2.85 21.77 -3.46
CA GLU A 151 1.57 22.19 -2.87
C GLU A 151 1.60 23.62 -2.32
N GLU A 152 2.78 24.09 -1.88
CA GLU A 152 2.97 25.42 -1.33
C GLU A 152 3.70 26.37 -2.30
N ALA A 153 4.07 25.89 -3.48
CA ALA A 153 5.02 26.58 -4.35
C ALA A 153 4.59 28.01 -4.69
N ASP A 154 3.32 28.24 -5.04
CA ASP A 154 2.83 29.58 -5.38
C ASP A 154 2.84 30.52 -4.16
N ARG A 155 2.56 30.01 -2.96
CA ARG A 155 2.63 30.77 -1.70
C ARG A 155 4.06 31.15 -1.35
N LEU A 156 5.01 30.23 -1.56
CA LEU A 156 6.42 30.44 -1.25
C LEU A 156 7.11 31.34 -2.28
N LEU A 157 6.82 31.16 -3.57
CA LEU A 157 7.33 31.98 -4.67
C LEU A 157 6.77 33.42 -4.67
N ALA A 158 5.60 33.63 -4.06
CA ALA A 158 5.06 34.98 -3.79
C ALA A 158 5.76 35.68 -2.60
N SER A 159 6.68 35.00 -1.91
CA SER A 159 7.50 35.55 -0.82
C SER A 159 8.97 35.57 -1.19
N ARG A 160 9.81 36.30 -0.44
CA ARG A 160 11.26 36.27 -0.66
C ARG A 160 11.80 34.88 -0.31
N PHE A 161 12.28 34.15 -1.31
CA PHE A 161 12.94 32.87 -1.13
C PHE A 161 14.40 32.94 -1.59
N ARG A 162 15.24 32.07 -1.03
CA ARG A 162 16.68 32.00 -1.31
C ARG A 162 17.10 30.54 -1.43
N ILE A 163 18.14 30.28 -2.23
CA ILE A 163 18.89 29.01 -2.18
C ILE A 163 20.28 29.34 -1.64
N ILE A 164 20.67 28.64 -0.58
CA ILE A 164 21.93 28.84 0.13
C ILE A 164 22.54 27.46 0.34
N ASN A 165 23.73 27.24 -0.22
CA ASN A 165 24.53 26.07 0.12
C ASN A 165 25.25 26.36 1.44
N VAL A 166 25.26 25.38 2.35
CA VAL A 166 26.11 25.41 3.55
C VAL A 166 27.25 24.43 3.31
N TRP A 167 28.47 24.95 3.21
CA TRP A 167 29.67 24.17 2.96
C TRP A 167 30.49 24.02 4.24
N ARG A 168 30.93 22.79 4.56
CA ARG A 168 31.73 22.49 5.76
C ARG A 168 32.86 21.49 5.46
N PRO A 169 34.08 21.67 6.01
CA PRO A 169 35.13 20.65 6.03
C PRO A 169 34.81 19.48 6.97
N ILE A 170 35.18 18.26 6.59
CA ILE A 170 35.02 17.05 7.40
C ILE A 170 36.39 16.65 7.97
N GLU A 171 36.42 16.20 9.24
CA GLU A 171 37.58 15.69 10.00
C GLU A 171 38.76 16.65 10.22
N ASN A 172 39.26 17.34 9.19
CA ASN A 172 40.51 18.10 9.21
C ASN A 172 40.33 19.54 8.70
N PRO A 173 41.18 20.51 9.14
CA PRO A 173 41.28 21.81 8.50
C PRO A 173 41.66 21.68 7.02
N VAL A 174 41.13 22.59 6.20
CA VAL A 174 41.32 22.56 4.75
C VAL A 174 42.74 23.02 4.39
N ALA A 175 43.52 22.10 3.84
CA ALA A 175 44.79 22.39 3.17
C ALA A 175 44.60 22.38 1.65
N HIS A 176 44.44 21.20 1.05
CA HIS A 176 44.30 21.07 -0.40
C HIS A 176 42.90 21.43 -0.91
N HIS A 177 42.84 22.06 -2.08
CA HIS A 177 41.60 22.42 -2.77
C HIS A 177 40.56 23.23 -1.96
N PRO A 178 40.97 24.34 -1.30
CA PRO A 178 40.06 25.26 -0.61
C PRO A 178 38.95 25.81 -1.51
N LEU A 179 37.85 26.21 -0.87
CA LEU A 179 36.69 26.84 -1.51
C LEU A 179 36.91 28.35 -1.63
N GLY A 180 37.05 28.85 -2.85
CA GLY A 180 36.98 30.27 -3.17
C GLY A 180 35.54 30.69 -3.50
N VAL A 181 35.19 31.93 -3.15
CA VAL A 181 33.91 32.60 -3.43
C VAL A 181 34.17 34.02 -3.95
N VAL A 182 33.39 34.48 -4.92
CA VAL A 182 33.50 35.85 -5.47
C VAL A 182 32.60 36.81 -4.69
N ASN A 183 33.10 38.00 -4.35
CA ASN A 183 32.31 39.07 -3.77
C ASN A 183 31.33 39.63 -4.80
N TRP A 184 30.02 39.57 -4.54
CA TRP A 184 28.98 40.06 -5.47
C TRP A 184 29.21 41.50 -5.97
N ARG A 185 29.80 42.36 -5.14
CA ARG A 185 30.12 43.76 -5.50
C ARG A 185 31.12 43.90 -6.66
N SER A 186 31.82 42.82 -7.01
CA SER A 186 32.81 42.74 -8.10
C SER A 186 32.29 42.06 -9.37
N VAL A 187 31.00 41.72 -9.41
CA VAL A 187 30.36 40.94 -10.49
C VAL A 187 29.34 41.79 -11.22
N ASP A 188 29.38 41.77 -12.54
CA ASP A 188 28.29 42.21 -13.42
C ASP A 188 27.53 40.96 -13.91
N PRO A 189 26.30 40.69 -13.41
CA PRO A 189 25.56 39.49 -13.79
C PRO A 189 25.17 39.41 -15.27
N GLU A 190 25.04 40.53 -15.98
CA GLU A 190 24.68 40.53 -17.41
C GLU A 190 25.91 40.21 -18.28
N ARG A 191 27.08 40.72 -17.88
CA ARG A 191 28.37 40.47 -18.54
C ARG A 191 28.96 39.10 -18.17
N ASP A 192 29.02 38.78 -16.89
CA ASP A 192 29.86 37.72 -16.35
C ASP A 192 29.15 36.37 -16.29
N PHE A 193 27.82 36.34 -16.08
CA PHE A 193 27.09 35.07 -16.04
C PHE A 193 26.73 34.56 -17.44
N MET A 194 27.00 33.28 -17.68
CA MET A 194 26.70 32.56 -18.91
C MET A 194 25.71 31.44 -18.61
N HIS A 195 24.43 31.68 -18.88
CA HIS A 195 23.37 30.68 -18.75
C HIS A 195 23.71 29.46 -19.62
N THR A 196 24.14 28.37 -18.98
CA THR A 196 24.65 27.18 -19.66
C THR A 196 23.69 26.01 -19.46
N ARG A 197 23.18 25.48 -20.58
CA ARG A 197 22.31 24.30 -20.63
C ARG A 197 23.17 23.05 -20.43
N ARG A 198 22.87 22.25 -19.42
CA ARG A 198 23.56 21.00 -19.11
C ARG A 198 22.69 19.81 -19.50
N PHE A 199 23.07 19.14 -20.58
CA PHE A 199 22.40 17.92 -21.03
C PHE A 199 23.00 16.72 -20.29
N TYR A 200 22.26 16.17 -19.33
CA TYR A 200 22.53 14.87 -18.74
C TYR A 200 21.79 13.78 -19.54
N PRO A 201 22.15 12.48 -19.42
CA PRO A 201 21.40 11.40 -20.07
C PRO A 201 19.91 11.36 -19.69
N THR A 202 19.53 11.96 -18.56
CA THR A 202 18.21 11.80 -17.94
C THR A 202 17.55 13.10 -17.43
N PHE A 203 18.18 14.28 -17.58
CA PHE A 203 17.52 15.61 -17.49
C PHE A 203 18.32 16.74 -18.16
N GLU A 204 17.64 17.80 -18.58
CA GLU A 204 18.29 19.07 -18.92
C GLU A 204 18.27 19.93 -17.66
N GLY A 205 19.44 20.25 -17.14
CA GLY A 205 19.61 21.27 -16.11
C GLY A 205 20.14 22.56 -16.70
N SER A 206 20.12 23.64 -15.93
CA SER A 206 20.88 24.85 -16.25
C SER A 206 21.67 25.31 -15.03
N ALA A 207 22.86 25.83 -15.29
CA ALA A 207 23.74 26.44 -14.31
C ALA A 207 24.34 27.71 -14.92
N PHE A 208 24.76 28.67 -14.10
CA PHE A 208 25.65 29.71 -14.63
C PHE A 208 27.07 29.16 -14.63
N ASN A 209 27.67 29.11 -15.82
CA ASN A 209 29.11 29.17 -15.92
C ASN A 209 29.52 30.64 -16.04
N VAL A 210 30.73 30.98 -15.61
CA VAL A 210 31.13 32.39 -15.41
C VAL A 210 32.25 32.74 -16.38
N ARG A 211 32.13 33.88 -17.06
CA ARG A 211 33.20 34.44 -17.92
C ARG A 211 34.32 35.02 -17.05
N HIS A 212 35.52 35.13 -17.60
CA HIS A 212 36.59 35.83 -16.90
C HIS A 212 36.32 37.34 -16.83
N SER A 213 36.64 37.96 -15.70
CA SER A 213 36.73 39.40 -15.51
C SER A 213 37.87 39.68 -14.53
N ASP A 214 38.74 40.64 -14.85
CA ASP A 214 39.81 41.11 -13.97
C ASP A 214 39.27 41.85 -12.73
N GLU A 215 37.98 42.21 -12.73
CA GLU A 215 37.32 42.84 -11.59
C GLU A 215 36.98 41.84 -10.48
N HIS A 216 36.90 40.53 -10.77
CA HIS A 216 36.42 39.52 -9.82
C HIS A 216 37.28 39.43 -8.55
N GLU A 217 36.69 39.86 -7.43
CA GLU A 217 37.32 39.87 -6.13
C GLU A 217 37.06 38.54 -5.40
N TRP A 218 38.06 37.66 -5.41
CA TRP A 218 37.98 36.32 -4.83
C TRP A 218 38.43 36.28 -3.37
N TRP A 219 37.65 35.56 -2.56
CA TRP A 219 37.89 35.36 -1.14
C TRP A 219 37.80 33.88 -0.76
N TYR A 220 38.55 33.49 0.26
CA TYR A 220 38.41 32.21 0.95
C TYR A 220 38.65 32.37 2.45
N LEU A 221 38.44 31.32 3.24
CA LEU A 221 38.79 31.30 4.66
C LEU A 221 40.00 30.39 4.88
N GLY A 222 41.15 30.99 5.20
CA GLY A 222 42.42 30.30 5.41
C GLY A 222 42.34 29.29 6.55
N SER A 223 42.83 28.06 6.27
CA SER A 223 42.76 26.90 7.17
C SER A 223 41.37 26.66 7.77
N GLN A 224 40.30 26.85 6.97
CA GLN A 224 38.93 26.63 7.44
C GLN A 224 38.78 25.27 8.11
N THR A 225 38.28 25.26 9.34
CA THR A 225 38.21 24.09 10.21
C THR A 225 36.86 23.38 10.08
N PRO A 226 36.74 22.11 10.54
CA PRO A 226 35.45 21.44 10.68
C PRO A 226 34.46 22.10 11.66
N GLU A 227 34.84 23.18 12.34
CA GLU A 227 33.97 24.00 13.20
C GLU A 227 33.45 25.26 12.50
N GLU A 228 33.66 25.39 11.19
CA GLU A 228 33.35 26.60 10.42
C GLU A 228 32.60 26.26 9.13
N CYS A 229 31.46 26.93 8.91
CA CYS A 229 30.69 26.86 7.67
C CYS A 229 30.96 28.07 6.78
N THR A 230 30.97 27.83 5.47
CA THR A 230 30.85 28.87 4.44
C THR A 230 29.46 28.79 3.83
N PHE A 231 28.66 29.82 4.01
CA PHE A 231 27.34 29.95 3.40
C PHE A 231 27.52 30.61 2.03
N ILE A 232 27.02 29.97 0.97
CA ILE A 232 27.12 30.44 -0.41
C ILE A 232 25.70 30.66 -0.94
N LYS A 233 25.32 31.90 -1.29
CA LYS A 233 24.03 32.16 -1.93
C LYS A 233 24.08 31.70 -3.39
N ILE A 234 23.25 30.74 -3.74
CA ILE A 234 23.05 30.30 -5.13
C ILE A 234 21.92 31.11 -5.79
N PHE A 235 20.95 31.56 -5.00
CA PHE A 235 19.81 32.34 -5.51
C PHE A 235 19.19 33.25 -4.43
N ASP A 236 18.71 34.42 -4.85
CA ASP A 236 17.74 35.26 -4.15
C ASP A 236 16.64 35.70 -5.11
N SER A 237 15.38 35.64 -4.66
CA SER A 237 14.22 36.07 -5.45
C SER A 237 14.03 37.59 -5.46
N VAL A 238 14.77 38.34 -4.62
CA VAL A 238 14.82 39.81 -4.74
C VAL A 238 15.66 40.20 -5.95
N ASP A 239 15.06 41.02 -6.80
CA ASP A 239 15.70 41.65 -7.94
C ASP A 239 15.49 43.17 -7.83
N ASP A 240 16.45 43.86 -7.24
CA ASP A 240 16.38 45.28 -6.88
C ASP A 240 17.39 46.16 -7.65
N GLY A 241 17.85 45.67 -8.81
CA GLY A 241 18.88 46.30 -9.63
C GLY A 241 20.29 46.11 -9.08
N GLY A 242 20.59 44.93 -8.53
CA GLY A 242 21.93 44.54 -8.07
C GLY A 242 22.34 45.06 -6.68
N LYS A 243 21.44 45.74 -5.94
CA LYS A 243 21.74 46.20 -4.57
C LYS A 243 21.86 45.02 -3.62
N THR A 244 20.97 44.05 -3.76
CA THR A 244 20.99 42.74 -3.11
C THR A 244 21.79 41.76 -3.95
N ALA A 245 22.74 41.05 -3.33
CA ALA A 245 23.43 39.93 -3.95
C ALA A 245 22.45 38.81 -4.32
N ARG A 246 22.42 38.40 -5.60
CA ARG A 246 21.48 37.36 -6.08
C ARG A 246 22.09 35.98 -6.16
N ALA A 247 23.39 35.87 -6.40
CA ALA A 247 24.11 34.59 -6.45
C ALA A 247 25.62 34.80 -6.24
N THR A 248 26.37 33.73 -5.97
CA THR A 248 27.82 33.78 -5.74
C THR A 248 28.54 32.75 -6.61
N ALA A 249 29.37 33.25 -7.52
CA ALA A 249 30.31 32.42 -8.26
C ALA A 249 31.35 31.83 -7.30
N HIS A 250 31.64 30.55 -7.46
CA HIS A 250 32.57 29.83 -6.58
C HIS A 250 33.32 28.72 -7.32
N SER A 251 34.44 28.30 -6.74
CA SER A 251 35.29 27.23 -7.26
C SER A 251 36.21 26.65 -6.19
N ALA A 252 36.65 25.40 -6.38
CA ALA A 252 37.84 24.91 -5.70
C ALA A 252 39.09 25.35 -6.47
N PHE A 253 40.12 25.82 -5.77
CA PHE A 253 41.37 26.28 -6.38
C PHE A 253 42.58 25.44 -5.94
N GLU A 254 43.75 25.65 -6.54
CA GLU A 254 44.98 24.98 -6.10
C GLU A 254 45.77 25.93 -5.19
N ASP A 255 45.85 25.60 -3.90
CA ASP A 255 46.82 26.23 -2.99
C ASP A 255 48.11 25.42 -3.02
N LYS A 256 49.18 26.05 -3.54
CA LYS A 256 50.53 25.47 -3.63
C LYS A 256 51.39 25.74 -2.38
N THR A 257 50.87 26.49 -1.41
CA THR A 257 51.55 26.75 -0.14
C THR A 257 51.28 25.65 0.89
N SER A 258 50.18 24.91 0.73
CA SER A 258 49.86 23.71 1.53
C SER A 258 50.89 22.58 1.34
N PRO A 259 51.42 21.97 2.43
CA PRO A 259 52.37 20.87 2.35
C PRO A 259 51.80 19.63 1.62
N PRO A 260 52.55 18.94 0.76
CA PRO A 260 52.06 17.77 0.01
C PRO A 260 51.55 16.60 0.87
N GLU A 261 52.03 16.51 2.12
CA GLU A 261 51.63 15.51 3.11
C GLU A 261 50.36 15.87 3.91
N ALA A 262 49.76 17.03 3.66
CA ALA A 262 48.57 17.47 4.39
C ALA A 262 47.32 16.64 4.02
N PRO A 263 46.33 16.52 4.92
CA PRO A 263 45.11 15.77 4.63
C PRO A 263 44.38 16.31 3.39
N GLN A 264 43.95 15.39 2.52
CA GLN A 264 43.11 15.74 1.39
C GLN A 264 41.74 16.23 1.87
N ARG A 265 41.23 17.29 1.22
CA ARG A 265 39.94 17.89 1.58
C ARG A 265 38.81 16.86 1.50
N GLN A 266 38.13 16.70 2.63
CA GLN A 266 36.80 16.13 2.71
C GLN A 266 35.81 17.25 3.04
N SER A 267 34.63 17.26 2.41
CA SER A 267 33.62 18.30 2.67
C SER A 267 32.20 17.81 2.45
N ILE A 268 31.24 18.37 3.20
CA ILE A 268 29.80 18.19 2.96
C ILE A 268 29.16 19.48 2.43
N GLU A 269 28.29 19.30 1.45
CA GLU A 269 27.46 20.31 0.77
C GLU A 269 26.00 19.88 0.91
N PHE A 270 25.06 20.81 1.05
CA PHE A 270 23.63 20.49 1.05
C PHE A 270 23.02 21.00 -0.26
N GLU A 271 22.83 20.11 -1.25
CA GLU A 271 21.97 20.27 -2.46
C GLU A 271 21.02 19.06 -2.60
N LEU A 272 19.83 19.22 -3.19
CA LEU A 272 18.62 18.75 -2.50
C LEU A 272 17.60 17.90 -3.39
N GLY A 273 17.01 16.76 -2.90
CA GLY A 273 16.27 15.70 -3.66
C GLY A 273 15.13 14.83 -2.98
N PHE A 274 14.84 13.60 -3.49
CA PHE A 274 13.78 12.61 -3.06
C PHE A 274 14.07 11.19 -3.61
N ILE A 275 13.71 10.11 -2.89
CA ILE A 275 13.94 8.70 -3.28
C ILE A 275 12.62 7.99 -3.68
N ASN A 276 12.48 7.61 -4.95
CA ASN A 276 11.29 6.93 -5.45
C ASN A 276 11.44 5.40 -5.46
N LEU A 277 10.87 4.70 -4.46
CA LEU A 277 10.79 3.23 -4.43
C LEU A 277 9.47 2.68 -5.00
N ASN A 278 8.54 3.54 -5.44
CA ASN A 278 7.21 3.17 -5.94
C ASN A 278 7.02 3.50 -7.43
N VAL A 279 8.05 3.22 -8.24
CA VAL A 279 8.01 3.37 -9.72
C VAL A 279 6.86 2.55 -10.33
N GLY A 280 6.47 1.44 -9.70
CA GLY A 280 5.35 0.60 -10.15
C GLY A 280 3.97 1.28 -10.15
N SER A 281 3.79 2.41 -9.46
CA SER A 281 2.52 3.16 -9.46
C SER A 281 2.36 4.03 -10.72
N GLU A 282 3.24 5.01 -10.90
CA GLU A 282 3.10 6.09 -11.90
C GLU A 282 4.28 6.20 -12.89
N GLY A 283 5.24 5.27 -12.76
CA GLY A 283 6.49 5.27 -13.49
C GLY A 283 7.45 6.41 -13.16
N ALA A 284 8.54 6.44 -13.89
CA ALA A 284 9.46 7.58 -13.98
C ALA A 284 9.70 7.86 -15.46
N LEU A 285 9.65 9.14 -15.87
CA LEU A 285 9.88 9.56 -17.25
C LEU A 285 11.33 10.02 -17.39
N PRO A 286 12.20 9.29 -18.12
CA PRO A 286 13.56 9.74 -18.40
C PRO A 286 13.52 10.91 -19.38
N LEU A 287 14.43 11.88 -19.24
CA LEU A 287 14.46 13.04 -20.14
C LEU A 287 14.51 12.73 -21.63
N PRO A 288 15.26 11.74 -22.16
CA PRO A 288 15.25 11.49 -23.60
C PRO A 288 13.82 11.29 -24.13
N VAL A 289 12.97 10.66 -23.31
CA VAL A 289 11.54 10.50 -23.57
C VAL A 289 10.78 11.83 -23.35
N GLN A 290 11.08 12.58 -22.29
CA GLN A 290 10.47 13.90 -22.06
C GLN A 290 10.77 14.90 -23.18
N LEU A 291 12.03 15.08 -23.60
CA LEU A 291 12.42 15.97 -24.70
C LEU A 291 11.80 15.55 -26.03
N ALA A 292 11.66 14.24 -26.27
CA ALA A 292 10.90 13.75 -27.42
C ALA A 292 9.42 14.15 -27.32
N CYS A 293 8.80 14.08 -26.14
CA CYS A 293 7.45 14.59 -25.92
C CYS A 293 7.37 16.11 -26.16
N ASP A 294 8.32 16.89 -25.65
CA ASP A 294 8.35 18.35 -25.77
C ASP A 294 8.57 18.80 -27.23
N ALA A 295 9.31 18.00 -28.03
CA ALA A 295 9.42 18.20 -29.47
C ALA A 295 8.11 17.86 -30.21
N LEU A 296 7.48 16.72 -29.91
CA LEU A 296 6.22 16.31 -30.50
C LEU A 296 5.06 17.26 -30.12
N SER A 297 5.06 17.79 -28.90
CA SER A 297 4.07 18.78 -28.44
C SER A 297 4.24 20.09 -29.20
N ARG A 298 5.47 20.60 -29.38
CA ARG A 298 5.71 21.79 -30.22
C ARG A 298 5.26 21.55 -31.67
N GLN A 299 5.59 20.40 -32.26
CA GLN A 299 5.15 20.06 -33.62
C GLN A 299 3.61 19.98 -33.76
N ALA A 300 2.91 19.55 -32.71
CA ALA A 300 1.45 19.54 -32.68
C ALA A 300 0.87 20.96 -32.66
N GLU A 301 1.42 21.87 -31.85
CA GLU A 301 0.95 23.25 -31.72
C GLU A 301 1.39 24.17 -32.88
N GLU A 302 2.51 23.87 -33.55
CA GLU A 302 2.95 24.58 -34.76
C GLU A 302 1.92 24.53 -35.90
N SER A 303 1.17 23.42 -36.00
CA SER A 303 0.11 23.28 -37.02
C SER A 303 -0.93 22.21 -36.62
N PRO A 304 -1.89 22.53 -35.73
CA PRO A 304 -2.80 21.54 -35.14
C PRO A 304 -3.64 20.78 -36.16
N ASP A 305 -4.07 21.45 -37.24
CA ASP A 305 -4.81 20.82 -38.33
C ASP A 305 -3.97 19.82 -39.13
N LYS A 306 -2.73 20.22 -39.50
CA LYS A 306 -1.78 19.35 -40.22
C LYS A 306 -1.37 18.17 -39.34
N TRP A 307 -1.14 18.41 -38.05
CA TRP A 307 -0.90 17.38 -37.05
C TRP A 307 -2.03 16.35 -37.02
N LYS A 308 -3.27 16.81 -36.78
CA LYS A 308 -4.45 15.96 -36.63
C LYS A 308 -4.79 15.15 -37.90
N LYS A 309 -4.70 15.79 -39.08
CA LYS A 309 -5.18 15.26 -40.37
C LYS A 309 -4.12 14.51 -41.18
N VAL A 310 -2.83 14.82 -41.02
CA VAL A 310 -1.75 14.29 -41.88
C VAL A 310 -0.65 13.59 -41.09
N ILE A 311 -0.11 14.21 -40.04
CA ILE A 311 1.12 13.73 -39.38
C ILE A 311 0.84 12.60 -38.37
N ARG A 312 -0.13 12.81 -37.47
CA ARG A 312 -0.39 11.94 -36.32
C ARG A 312 -0.70 10.49 -36.71
N GLY A 313 -1.54 10.27 -37.74
CA GLY A 313 -1.99 8.92 -38.13
C GLY A 313 -0.84 7.99 -38.50
N PRO A 314 0.00 8.35 -39.50
CA PRO A 314 1.19 7.59 -39.86
C PRO A 314 2.18 7.38 -38.70
N LEU A 315 2.38 8.39 -37.83
CA LEU A 315 3.28 8.25 -36.67
C LEU A 315 2.75 7.24 -35.65
N THR A 316 1.45 7.26 -35.31
CA THR A 316 0.87 6.28 -34.38
C THR A 316 0.98 4.86 -34.93
N GLU A 317 0.77 4.69 -36.24
CA GLU A 317 0.88 3.38 -36.89
C GLU A 317 2.33 2.87 -36.95
N ALA A 318 3.30 3.72 -37.30
CA ALA A 318 4.72 3.36 -37.22
C ALA A 318 5.14 2.97 -35.79
N THR A 319 4.63 3.68 -34.78
CA THR A 319 4.88 3.39 -33.35
C THR A 319 4.32 2.02 -32.96
N ARG A 320 3.13 1.67 -33.47
CA ARG A 320 2.47 0.36 -33.27
C ARG A 320 3.25 -0.78 -33.91
N GLN A 321 3.68 -0.60 -35.16
CA GLN A 321 4.50 -1.56 -35.89
C GLN A 321 5.85 -1.80 -35.18
N ARG A 322 6.42 -0.77 -34.55
CA ARG A 322 7.66 -0.86 -33.78
C ARG A 322 7.52 -1.69 -32.49
N ILE A 323 6.42 -1.54 -31.75
CA ILE A 323 6.23 -2.24 -30.47
C ILE A 323 5.61 -3.64 -30.62
N ALA A 324 4.92 -3.94 -31.72
CA ALA A 324 4.26 -5.23 -31.92
C ALA A 324 5.18 -6.47 -31.82
N PRO A 325 6.42 -6.47 -32.36
CA PRO A 325 7.36 -7.58 -32.20
C PRO A 325 7.77 -7.85 -30.75
N LEU A 326 7.88 -6.81 -29.92
CA LEU A 326 8.23 -6.93 -28.49
C LEU A 326 7.16 -7.68 -27.68
N LEU A 327 5.90 -7.66 -28.15
CA LEU A 327 4.77 -8.36 -27.55
C LEU A 327 4.48 -9.71 -28.23
N GLY A 328 5.17 -10.04 -29.32
CA GLY A 328 4.81 -11.17 -30.18
C GLY A 328 3.36 -11.10 -30.67
N ALA A 329 2.91 -9.94 -31.14
CA ALA A 329 1.55 -9.67 -31.63
C ALA A 329 1.58 -9.06 -33.05
N ASN A 330 0.46 -9.11 -33.77
CA ASN A 330 0.34 -8.35 -35.03
C ASN A 330 -0.01 -6.88 -34.73
N PRO A 331 0.47 -5.90 -35.52
CA PRO A 331 0.13 -4.50 -35.29
C PRO A 331 -1.38 -4.23 -35.31
N ASP A 332 -2.14 -4.87 -36.20
CA ASP A 332 -3.59 -4.63 -36.31
C ASP A 332 -4.42 -5.20 -35.14
N GLU A 333 -3.79 -5.97 -34.25
CA GLU A 333 -4.36 -6.47 -33.00
C GLU A 333 -4.07 -5.54 -31.81
N LEU A 334 -3.31 -4.45 -32.01
CA LEU A 334 -2.89 -3.52 -30.95
C LEU A 334 -3.56 -2.14 -31.08
N VAL A 335 -3.94 -1.57 -29.94
CA VAL A 335 -4.65 -0.28 -29.83
C VAL A 335 -4.03 0.56 -28.72
N PHE A 336 -3.71 1.82 -29.02
CA PHE A 336 -3.25 2.79 -28.04
C PHE A 336 -4.43 3.45 -27.32
N VAL A 337 -4.32 3.46 -26.00
CA VAL A 337 -5.39 3.83 -25.05
C VAL A 337 -4.77 4.60 -23.89
N THR A 338 -5.56 5.43 -23.21
CA THR A 338 -5.01 6.40 -22.22
C THR A 338 -4.50 5.73 -20.95
N THR A 339 -5.27 4.80 -20.37
CA THR A 339 -4.90 4.08 -19.15
C THR A 339 -5.42 2.64 -19.19
N THR A 340 -4.76 1.73 -18.48
CA THR A 340 -5.20 0.34 -18.30
C THR A 340 -6.61 0.26 -17.72
N SER A 341 -6.95 1.07 -16.71
CA SER A 341 -8.31 1.14 -16.14
C SER A 341 -9.38 1.48 -17.19
N HIS A 342 -9.16 2.55 -17.98
CA HIS A 342 -10.07 2.90 -19.07
C HIS A 342 -10.19 1.77 -20.11
N SER A 343 -9.09 1.09 -20.40
CA SER A 343 -9.08 0.00 -21.37
C SER A 343 -9.88 -1.23 -20.90
N ILE A 344 -9.86 -1.52 -19.60
CA ILE A 344 -10.60 -2.65 -19.01
C ILE A 344 -12.08 -2.32 -18.89
N ASP A 345 -12.46 -1.12 -18.43
CA ASP A 345 -13.86 -0.65 -18.55
C ASP A 345 -14.31 -0.69 -20.02
N MET A 346 -13.51 -0.20 -20.97
CA MET A 346 -13.87 -0.23 -22.38
C MET A 346 -14.09 -1.66 -22.90
N VAL A 347 -13.27 -2.65 -22.50
CA VAL A 347 -13.50 -4.07 -22.84
C VAL A 347 -14.78 -4.58 -22.20
N LEU A 348 -14.96 -4.39 -20.89
CA LEU A 348 -16.13 -4.87 -20.16
C LEU A 348 -17.43 -4.22 -20.65
N SER A 349 -17.43 -2.92 -20.91
CA SER A 349 -18.58 -2.16 -21.42
C SER A 349 -18.94 -2.46 -22.89
N ASN A 350 -18.05 -3.10 -23.66
CA ASN A 350 -18.33 -3.52 -25.05
C ASN A 350 -18.99 -4.93 -25.15
N PHE A 351 -18.90 -5.77 -24.10
CA PHE A 351 -19.60 -7.05 -24.07
C PHE A 351 -21.14 -6.88 -24.02
N GLU A 352 -21.86 -7.72 -24.77
CA GLU A 352 -23.33 -7.80 -24.72
C GLU A 352 -23.80 -8.67 -23.53
N TRP A 353 -23.85 -8.06 -22.35
CA TRP A 353 -24.23 -8.72 -21.11
C TRP A 353 -25.71 -9.14 -21.04
N SER A 354 -25.94 -10.28 -20.39
CA SER A 354 -27.22 -10.78 -19.90
C SER A 354 -27.06 -11.17 -18.43
N SER A 355 -28.14 -11.20 -17.65
CA SER A 355 -28.13 -11.59 -16.23
C SER A 355 -27.72 -13.05 -15.96
N GLU A 356 -27.48 -13.80 -17.01
CA GLU A 356 -27.06 -15.20 -17.01
C GLU A 356 -25.54 -15.35 -17.13
N ASP A 357 -24.88 -14.31 -17.65
CA ASP A 357 -23.43 -14.27 -17.79
C ASP A 357 -22.77 -14.18 -16.40
N THR A 358 -21.48 -14.47 -16.33
CA THR A 358 -20.71 -14.46 -15.08
C THR A 358 -19.35 -13.83 -15.29
N ILE A 359 -18.98 -12.91 -14.41
CA ILE A 359 -17.63 -12.35 -14.32
C ILE A 359 -16.91 -12.99 -13.12
N VAL A 360 -15.75 -13.59 -13.40
CA VAL A 360 -14.82 -14.12 -12.40
C VAL A 360 -13.70 -13.10 -12.21
N TYR A 361 -13.35 -12.78 -10.97
CA TYR A 361 -12.19 -11.95 -10.64
C TYR A 361 -11.53 -12.43 -9.33
N LEU A 362 -10.37 -11.89 -8.98
CA LEU A 362 -9.59 -12.34 -7.83
C LEU A 362 -9.73 -11.37 -6.64
N THR A 363 -9.48 -11.85 -5.43
CA THR A 363 -9.33 -10.97 -4.25
C THR A 363 -8.18 -9.98 -4.39
N THR A 364 -7.19 -10.28 -5.23
CA THR A 364 -6.04 -9.41 -5.55
C THR A 364 -6.33 -8.37 -6.64
N THR A 365 -7.38 -8.55 -7.45
CA THR A 365 -7.76 -7.61 -8.52
C THR A 365 -7.90 -6.20 -7.96
N TRP A 366 -7.22 -5.22 -8.56
CA TRP A 366 -7.12 -3.86 -8.04
C TRP A 366 -8.49 -3.18 -7.85
N LYS A 367 -8.52 -2.15 -6.98
CA LYS A 367 -9.75 -1.44 -6.58
C LYS A 367 -10.59 -0.93 -7.76
N GLY A 368 -9.96 -0.50 -8.85
CA GLY A 368 -10.63 -0.02 -10.06
C GLY A 368 -11.41 -1.13 -10.75
N GLY A 369 -10.74 -2.24 -11.09
CA GLY A 369 -11.38 -3.39 -11.77
C GLY A 369 -12.53 -4.00 -10.97
N ARG A 370 -12.41 -4.06 -9.63
CA ARG A 370 -13.55 -4.45 -8.78
C ARG A 370 -14.72 -3.47 -8.85
N GLY A 371 -14.44 -2.18 -9.00
CA GLY A 371 -15.44 -1.14 -9.27
C GLY A 371 -16.11 -1.33 -10.64
N ASP A 372 -15.33 -1.59 -11.69
CA ASP A 372 -15.84 -1.83 -13.05
C ASP A 372 -16.74 -3.08 -13.08
N VAL A 373 -16.32 -4.18 -12.46
CA VAL A 373 -17.16 -5.39 -12.31
C VAL A 373 -18.43 -5.10 -11.51
N GLY A 374 -18.34 -4.29 -10.43
CA GLY A 374 -19.50 -3.83 -9.67
C GLY A 374 -20.49 -3.02 -10.51
N TYR A 375 -19.99 -2.09 -11.32
CA TYR A 375 -20.81 -1.29 -12.25
C TYR A 375 -21.52 -2.16 -13.29
N ILE A 376 -20.81 -3.11 -13.90
CA ILE A 376 -21.40 -4.04 -14.88
C ILE A 376 -22.43 -4.97 -14.22
N ARG A 377 -22.16 -5.46 -13.00
CA ARG A 377 -23.13 -6.21 -12.18
C ARG A 377 -24.39 -5.40 -11.92
N ASP A 378 -24.27 -4.16 -11.45
CA ASP A 378 -25.43 -3.37 -11.04
C ASP A 378 -26.27 -2.90 -12.25
N LYS A 379 -25.60 -2.62 -13.38
CA LYS A 379 -26.23 -2.18 -14.62
C LYS A 379 -26.91 -3.30 -15.41
N TYR A 380 -26.28 -4.47 -15.52
CA TYR A 380 -26.73 -5.57 -16.38
C TYR A 380 -27.20 -6.82 -15.62
N ARG A 381 -27.10 -6.81 -14.28
CA ARG A 381 -27.45 -7.93 -13.37
C ARG A 381 -26.68 -9.22 -13.67
N VAL A 382 -25.46 -9.12 -14.20
CA VAL A 382 -24.57 -10.28 -14.39
C VAL A 382 -24.20 -10.89 -13.05
N ASN A 383 -23.92 -12.19 -13.04
CA ASN A 383 -23.41 -12.86 -11.85
C ASN A 383 -21.94 -12.52 -11.64
N THR A 384 -21.49 -12.46 -10.39
CA THR A 384 -20.08 -12.24 -10.04
C THR A 384 -19.58 -13.38 -9.17
N SER A 385 -18.36 -13.85 -9.44
CA SER A 385 -17.70 -14.88 -8.66
C SER A 385 -16.28 -14.43 -8.33
N VAL A 386 -15.86 -14.62 -7.08
CA VAL A 386 -14.53 -14.19 -6.61
C VAL A 386 -13.70 -15.42 -6.30
N LEU A 387 -12.51 -15.52 -6.87
CA LEU A 387 -11.48 -16.46 -6.43
C LEU A 387 -10.65 -15.79 -5.34
N GLU A 388 -10.58 -16.42 -4.17
CA GLU A 388 -9.67 -16.01 -3.11
C GLU A 388 -8.25 -16.51 -3.38
N VAL A 389 -7.32 -15.56 -3.49
CA VAL A 389 -5.88 -15.83 -3.57
C VAL A 389 -5.20 -15.16 -2.38
N ASN A 390 -4.59 -15.99 -1.54
CA ASN A 390 -3.82 -15.61 -0.36
C ASN A 390 -2.36 -16.04 -0.52
N PHE A 391 -1.45 -15.38 0.20
CA PHE A 391 0.00 -15.66 0.16
C PHE A 391 0.53 -15.97 1.58
N PRO A 392 1.60 -16.75 1.76
CA PRO A 392 2.35 -17.47 0.72
C PRO A 392 1.53 -18.61 0.10
N THR A 393 1.83 -18.92 -1.16
CA THR A 393 1.21 -20.00 -1.94
C THR A 393 2.21 -20.44 -3.03
N THR A 394 1.83 -21.35 -3.93
CA THR A 394 2.66 -21.76 -5.08
C THR A 394 1.93 -21.54 -6.40
N SER A 395 2.67 -21.38 -7.50
CA SER A 395 2.09 -21.29 -8.84
C SER A 395 1.15 -22.47 -9.14
N SER A 396 1.53 -23.70 -8.77
CA SER A 396 0.69 -24.88 -8.92
C SER A 396 -0.62 -24.79 -8.14
N ALA A 397 -0.59 -24.34 -6.88
CA ALA A 397 -1.81 -24.18 -6.07
C ALA A 397 -2.73 -23.09 -6.64
N ILE A 398 -2.18 -22.00 -7.20
CA ILE A 398 -2.95 -20.98 -7.93
C ILE A 398 -3.61 -21.61 -9.17
N ILE A 399 -2.87 -22.37 -9.97
CA ILE A 399 -3.37 -23.03 -11.20
C ILE A 399 -4.51 -24.01 -10.87
N GLU A 400 -4.31 -24.87 -9.87
CA GLU A 400 -5.29 -25.88 -9.43
C GLU A 400 -6.58 -25.24 -8.91
N SER A 401 -6.46 -24.26 -8.02
CA SER A 401 -7.62 -23.54 -7.46
C SER A 401 -8.36 -22.74 -8.54
N TYR A 402 -7.64 -22.07 -9.45
CA TYR A 402 -8.24 -21.31 -10.55
C TYR A 402 -9.01 -22.20 -11.53
N HIS A 403 -8.44 -23.35 -11.92
CA HIS A 403 -9.10 -24.33 -12.79
C HIS A 403 -10.35 -24.94 -12.13
N ALA A 404 -10.26 -25.34 -10.86
CA ALA A 404 -11.42 -25.83 -10.11
C ALA A 404 -12.52 -24.76 -9.97
N HIS A 405 -12.14 -23.51 -9.73
CA HIS A 405 -13.06 -22.39 -9.56
C HIS A 405 -13.78 -22.02 -10.87
N LEU A 406 -13.06 -21.94 -12.00
CA LEU A 406 -13.69 -21.70 -13.31
C LEU A 406 -14.64 -22.83 -13.70
N ARG A 407 -14.25 -24.10 -13.51
CA ARG A 407 -15.13 -25.24 -13.76
C ARG A 407 -16.39 -25.22 -12.89
N SER A 408 -16.25 -24.82 -11.62
CA SER A 408 -17.39 -24.63 -10.71
C SER A 408 -18.31 -23.49 -11.17
N ALA A 409 -17.75 -22.32 -11.50
CA ALA A 409 -18.50 -21.18 -12.02
C ALA A 409 -19.25 -21.57 -13.32
N ARG A 410 -18.57 -22.26 -14.24
CA ARG A 410 -19.14 -22.77 -15.50
C ARG A 410 -20.28 -23.76 -15.25
N SER A 411 -20.09 -24.71 -14.36
CA SER A 411 -21.12 -25.70 -13.99
C SER A 411 -22.36 -25.05 -13.37
N ASN A 412 -22.17 -24.01 -12.56
CA ASN A 412 -23.27 -23.29 -11.92
C ASN A 412 -24.12 -22.48 -12.91
N GLN A 413 -23.58 -22.05 -14.06
CA GLN A 413 -24.37 -21.40 -15.14
C GLN A 413 -25.45 -22.33 -15.73
N PHE A 414 -25.25 -23.65 -15.69
CA PHE A 414 -26.16 -24.63 -16.31
C PHE A 414 -27.16 -25.28 -15.32
N ARG A 415 -27.06 -25.04 -14.01
CA ARG A 415 -27.95 -25.66 -13.03
C ARG A 415 -29.39 -25.15 -13.17
N GLY A 416 -30.32 -26.08 -13.40
CA GLY A 416 -31.77 -25.83 -13.36
C GLY A 416 -32.40 -25.24 -14.64
N ARG A 417 -31.69 -25.25 -15.78
CA ARG A 417 -32.12 -24.56 -17.01
C ARG A 417 -32.21 -25.50 -18.21
N VAL A 418 -33.43 -25.86 -18.61
CA VAL A 418 -33.72 -26.66 -19.82
C VAL A 418 -34.35 -25.76 -20.87
N GLY A 419 -33.84 -25.79 -22.11
CA GLY A 419 -34.47 -25.10 -23.26
C GLY A 419 -33.94 -23.70 -23.62
N GLN A 420 -32.75 -23.30 -23.16
CA GLN A 420 -32.14 -22.01 -23.56
C GLN A 420 -31.47 -22.07 -24.94
N THR A 421 -31.59 -20.98 -25.70
CA THR A 421 -31.05 -20.84 -27.07
C THR A 421 -29.68 -20.16 -27.15
N ARG A 422 -29.19 -19.56 -26.05
CA ARG A 422 -27.88 -18.90 -25.97
C ARG A 422 -27.03 -19.53 -24.85
N GLN A 423 -25.76 -19.76 -25.12
CA GLN A 423 -24.78 -20.15 -24.10
C GLN A 423 -24.39 -18.92 -23.26
N PRO A 424 -24.45 -18.97 -21.91
CA PRO A 424 -23.97 -17.88 -21.07
C PRO A 424 -22.47 -17.63 -21.25
N LYS A 425 -22.05 -16.36 -21.18
CA LYS A 425 -20.63 -15.99 -21.18
C LYS A 425 -20.04 -16.17 -19.79
N LEU A 426 -18.83 -16.70 -19.74
CA LEU A 426 -17.96 -16.66 -18.57
C LEU A 426 -16.78 -15.75 -18.95
N VAL A 427 -16.47 -14.74 -18.15
CA VAL A 427 -15.40 -13.78 -18.42
C VAL A 427 -14.53 -13.68 -17.18
N ALA A 428 -13.24 -13.97 -17.30
CA ALA A 428 -12.28 -13.93 -16.20
C ALA A 428 -11.41 -12.68 -16.32
N LEU A 429 -11.54 -11.76 -15.36
CA LEU A 429 -10.63 -10.64 -15.15
C LEU A 429 -9.49 -11.11 -14.23
N ILE A 430 -8.29 -11.23 -14.78
CA ILE A 430 -7.12 -11.77 -14.07
C ILE A 430 -5.92 -10.84 -14.17
N ASP A 431 -5.14 -10.74 -13.09
CA ASP A 431 -3.88 -10.00 -13.10
C ASP A 431 -2.78 -10.89 -13.72
N ALA A 432 -1.93 -10.34 -14.58
CA ALA A 432 -0.69 -10.99 -15.03
C ALA A 432 0.46 -10.74 -14.05
N ILE A 433 0.59 -9.50 -13.59
CA ILE A 433 1.42 -9.09 -12.46
C ILE A 433 0.56 -8.15 -11.61
N CYS A 434 0.27 -8.56 -10.40
CA CYS A 434 -0.60 -7.84 -9.48
C CYS A 434 0.09 -6.59 -8.90
N SER A 435 -0.72 -5.62 -8.47
CA SER A 435 -0.25 -4.39 -7.82
C SER A 435 -0.15 -4.49 -6.29
N LYS A 436 -0.99 -5.31 -5.64
CA LYS A 436 -1.10 -5.43 -4.18
C LYS A 436 -1.58 -6.86 -3.82
N PRO A 437 -0.67 -7.81 -3.50
CA PRO A 437 0.79 -7.68 -3.48
C PRO A 437 1.40 -7.59 -4.89
N GLY A 438 2.64 -7.08 -4.97
CA GLY A 438 3.43 -7.03 -6.20
C GLY A 438 3.94 -8.42 -6.58
N ILE A 439 3.17 -9.19 -7.34
CA ILE A 439 3.39 -10.63 -7.60
C ILE A 439 3.07 -10.97 -9.06
N LYS A 440 3.98 -11.67 -9.74
CA LYS A 440 3.73 -12.29 -11.06
C LYS A 440 2.83 -13.52 -10.91
N PHE A 441 1.65 -13.52 -11.52
CA PHE A 441 0.80 -14.70 -11.61
C PHE A 441 1.27 -15.66 -12.72
N PRO A 442 0.96 -16.98 -12.64
CA PRO A 442 1.12 -17.93 -13.74
C PRO A 442 0.05 -17.70 -14.84
N TRP A 443 -0.04 -16.47 -15.34
CA TRP A 443 -1.19 -15.99 -16.10
C TRP A 443 -1.31 -16.61 -17.49
N GLU A 444 -0.21 -17.02 -18.11
CA GLU A 444 -0.24 -17.71 -19.40
C GLU A 444 -0.98 -19.06 -19.30
N GLU A 445 -0.85 -19.73 -18.16
CA GLU A 445 -1.52 -20.98 -17.85
C GLU A 445 -2.99 -20.75 -17.44
N MET A 446 -3.27 -19.66 -16.71
CA MET A 446 -4.65 -19.23 -16.42
C MET A 446 -5.41 -18.88 -17.72
N VAL A 447 -4.74 -18.33 -18.73
CA VAL A 447 -5.30 -18.12 -20.08
C VAL A 447 -5.55 -19.45 -20.81
N ARG A 448 -4.68 -20.46 -20.65
CA ARG A 448 -4.93 -21.82 -21.16
C ARG A 448 -6.21 -22.41 -20.55
N ILE A 449 -6.34 -22.32 -19.24
CA ILE A 449 -7.51 -22.80 -18.48
C ILE A 449 -8.80 -22.07 -18.90
N CYS A 450 -8.75 -20.75 -19.12
CA CYS A 450 -9.91 -20.00 -19.65
C CYS A 450 -10.43 -20.64 -20.94
N ARG A 451 -9.53 -20.97 -21.88
CA ARG A 451 -9.87 -21.57 -23.16
C ARG A 451 -10.47 -22.97 -23.02
N GLU A 452 -9.97 -23.76 -22.08
CA GLU A 452 -10.45 -25.12 -21.80
C GLU A 452 -11.87 -25.14 -21.20
N GLU A 453 -12.18 -24.20 -20.31
CA GLU A 453 -13.51 -24.07 -19.69
C GLU A 453 -14.49 -23.18 -20.51
N GLY A 454 -14.03 -22.63 -21.64
CA GLY A 454 -14.82 -21.79 -22.54
C GLY A 454 -15.15 -20.40 -21.97
N ALA A 455 -14.22 -19.83 -21.20
CA ALA A 455 -14.26 -18.47 -20.66
C ALA A 455 -13.42 -17.50 -21.50
N TYR A 456 -13.83 -16.24 -21.58
CA TYR A 456 -13.02 -15.15 -22.13
C TYR A 456 -11.98 -14.70 -21.10
N SER A 457 -10.74 -14.58 -21.54
CA SER A 457 -9.62 -14.08 -20.72
C SER A 457 -9.41 -12.57 -20.88
N VAL A 458 -9.68 -11.79 -19.83
CA VAL A 458 -9.35 -10.36 -19.74
C VAL A 458 -8.17 -10.19 -18.79
N VAL A 459 -6.99 -9.99 -19.36
CA VAL A 459 -5.73 -9.95 -18.60
C VAL A 459 -5.33 -8.51 -18.29
N ASP A 460 -5.38 -8.10 -17.02
CA ASP A 460 -4.70 -6.90 -16.54
C ASP A 460 -3.20 -7.19 -16.45
N ALA A 461 -2.47 -6.69 -17.43
CA ALA A 461 -1.03 -6.73 -17.53
C ALA A 461 -0.40 -5.34 -17.33
N ALA A 462 -1.01 -4.47 -16.52
CA ALA A 462 -0.54 -3.11 -16.23
C ALA A 462 0.94 -3.05 -15.83
N HIS A 463 1.46 -4.08 -15.16
CA HIS A 463 2.85 -4.16 -14.71
C HIS A 463 3.78 -4.97 -15.64
N CYS A 464 3.29 -5.56 -16.75
CA CYS A 464 4.10 -6.44 -17.61
C CYS A 464 5.05 -5.74 -18.58
N LEU A 465 4.59 -4.74 -19.35
CA LEU A 465 5.42 -4.15 -20.40
C LEU A 465 6.61 -3.40 -19.80
N GLY A 466 7.82 -3.87 -20.11
CA GLY A 466 9.08 -3.37 -19.56
C GLY A 466 9.58 -4.11 -18.31
N GLN A 467 8.80 -5.06 -17.78
CA GLN A 467 9.15 -5.90 -16.63
C GLN A 467 9.24 -7.40 -16.98
N GLN A 468 8.26 -7.92 -17.74
CA GLN A 468 8.28 -9.31 -18.20
C GLN A 468 9.03 -9.42 -19.53
N VAL A 469 10.13 -10.18 -19.53
CA VAL A 469 10.84 -10.58 -20.76
C VAL A 469 10.13 -11.74 -21.47
N ASP A 470 10.43 -11.92 -22.77
CA ASP A 470 9.92 -13.02 -23.61
C ASP A 470 8.38 -13.11 -23.73
N LEU A 471 7.69 -11.97 -23.62
CA LEU A 471 6.25 -11.86 -23.90
C LEU A 471 5.93 -12.29 -25.34
N ASN A 472 4.92 -13.15 -25.49
CA ASN A 472 4.44 -13.59 -26.81
C ASN A 472 2.92 -13.85 -26.79
N LEU A 473 2.15 -12.83 -27.15
CA LEU A 473 0.68 -12.86 -27.12
C LEU A 473 0.09 -13.79 -28.20
N SER A 474 0.79 -14.00 -29.32
CA SER A 474 0.40 -14.99 -30.35
C SER A 474 0.54 -16.44 -29.87
N LYS A 475 1.47 -16.71 -28.94
CA LYS A 475 1.65 -18.02 -28.30
C LYS A 475 0.66 -18.24 -27.15
N THR A 476 0.55 -17.27 -26.24
CA THR A 476 -0.34 -17.40 -25.07
C THR A 476 -1.82 -17.32 -25.45
N GLN A 477 -2.14 -16.54 -26.49
CA GLN A 477 -3.48 -16.33 -27.05
C GLN A 477 -4.55 -15.90 -26.02
N PRO A 478 -4.32 -14.85 -25.22
CA PRO A 478 -5.40 -14.24 -24.42
C PRO A 478 -6.47 -13.63 -25.34
N ASP A 479 -7.65 -13.36 -24.78
CA ASP A 479 -8.77 -12.75 -25.51
C ASP A 479 -8.73 -11.22 -25.47
N PHE A 480 -8.25 -10.67 -24.36
CA PHE A 480 -7.90 -9.27 -24.17
C PHE A 480 -6.69 -9.20 -23.25
N TRP A 481 -5.69 -8.38 -23.59
CA TRP A 481 -4.50 -8.17 -22.74
C TRP A 481 -4.18 -6.69 -22.72
N ILE A 482 -4.02 -6.11 -21.53
CA ILE A 482 -3.99 -4.66 -21.32
C ILE A 482 -2.76 -4.28 -20.49
N THR A 483 -1.92 -3.35 -20.97
CA THR A 483 -0.71 -2.95 -20.23
C THR A 483 -0.48 -1.44 -20.16
N SER A 484 0.11 -0.96 -19.06
CA SER A 484 0.50 0.44 -18.88
C SER A 484 1.90 0.68 -19.40
N CYS A 485 2.04 1.37 -20.53
CA CYS A 485 3.37 1.73 -21.07
C CYS A 485 4.13 2.70 -20.15
N HIS A 486 3.41 3.56 -19.42
CA HIS A 486 4.02 4.60 -18.60
C HIS A 486 4.62 4.13 -17.26
N LYS A 487 4.37 2.88 -16.84
CA LYS A 487 4.92 2.33 -15.58
C LYS A 487 6.38 1.92 -15.75
N TRP A 488 6.61 0.71 -16.29
CA TRP A 488 7.95 0.11 -16.40
C TRP A 488 8.65 0.37 -17.72
N PHE A 489 7.91 0.78 -18.76
CA PHE A 489 8.45 1.03 -20.10
C PHE A 489 8.83 2.49 -20.35
N TYR A 490 8.87 3.33 -19.32
CA TYR A 490 9.39 4.71 -19.38
C TYR A 490 8.67 5.68 -20.34
N VAL A 491 7.41 5.39 -20.71
CA VAL A 491 6.59 6.21 -21.62
C VAL A 491 5.92 7.37 -20.86
N LYS A 492 5.64 8.51 -21.53
CA LYS A 492 4.88 9.61 -20.92
C LYS A 492 3.50 9.13 -20.44
N ARG A 493 3.12 9.54 -19.22
CA ARG A 493 1.83 9.19 -18.59
C ARG A 493 0.64 9.50 -19.51
N GLY A 494 -0.41 8.69 -19.38
CA GLY A 494 -1.53 8.69 -20.33
C GLY A 494 -1.28 7.85 -21.58
N CYS A 495 -0.45 6.81 -21.48
CA CYS A 495 -0.27 5.77 -22.51
C CYS A 495 -0.44 4.36 -21.94
N SER A 496 -1.19 3.53 -22.64
CA SER A 496 -1.42 2.10 -22.39
C SER A 496 -1.71 1.41 -23.72
N LEU A 497 -1.52 0.09 -23.77
CA LEU A 497 -1.76 -0.74 -24.94
C LEU A 497 -2.82 -1.79 -24.61
N LEU A 498 -3.83 -1.88 -25.49
CA LEU A 498 -4.84 -2.94 -25.50
C LEU A 498 -4.54 -3.86 -26.69
N TYR A 499 -4.29 -5.12 -26.41
CA TYR A 499 -4.27 -6.20 -27.40
C TYR A 499 -5.65 -6.87 -27.48
N VAL A 500 -6.17 -6.97 -28.70
CA VAL A 500 -7.37 -7.72 -29.04
C VAL A 500 -7.05 -8.55 -30.28
N PRO A 501 -7.06 -9.89 -30.21
CA PRO A 501 -6.78 -10.72 -31.37
C PRO A 501 -7.90 -10.58 -32.41
N ARG A 502 -7.59 -10.79 -33.70
CA ARG A 502 -8.55 -10.62 -34.81
C ARG A 502 -9.91 -11.30 -34.57
N ARG A 503 -9.90 -12.48 -33.96
CA ARG A 503 -11.12 -13.25 -33.60
C ARG A 503 -12.10 -12.46 -32.72
N ASN A 504 -11.61 -11.54 -31.87
CA ASN A 504 -12.41 -10.76 -30.91
C ASN A 504 -12.66 -9.32 -31.35
N HIS A 505 -12.18 -8.90 -32.53
CA HIS A 505 -12.43 -7.54 -33.07
C HIS A 505 -13.93 -7.20 -33.18
N HIS A 506 -14.81 -8.19 -33.30
CA HIS A 506 -16.26 -8.01 -33.38
C HIS A 506 -16.90 -7.58 -32.04
N ILE A 507 -16.26 -7.87 -30.91
CA ILE A 507 -16.73 -7.49 -29.56
C ILE A 507 -16.53 -5.98 -29.35
N MET A 508 -15.39 -5.45 -29.79
CA MET A 508 -14.97 -4.06 -29.56
C MET A 508 -15.62 -3.06 -30.53
N LYS A 509 -16.90 -2.77 -30.32
CA LYS A 509 -17.73 -1.91 -31.19
C LYS A 509 -17.29 -0.45 -31.21
N CYS A 510 -16.95 0.13 -30.06
CA CYS A 510 -16.61 1.55 -29.93
C CYS A 510 -15.83 1.85 -28.65
N ALA A 511 -15.02 2.91 -28.66
CA ALA A 511 -14.41 3.45 -27.44
C ALA A 511 -15.35 4.40 -26.67
N PHE A 512 -15.02 4.61 -25.40
CA PHE A 512 -15.73 5.49 -24.48
C PHE A 512 -14.83 6.69 -24.09
N PRO A 513 -15.35 7.92 -23.96
CA PRO A 513 -16.64 8.37 -24.49
C PRO A 513 -16.72 8.22 -26.02
N HIS A 514 -17.93 8.13 -26.55
CA HIS A 514 -18.16 7.95 -27.98
C HIS A 514 -17.95 9.28 -28.74
N ASN A 515 -17.15 9.26 -29.81
CA ASN A 515 -17.04 10.36 -30.79
C ASN A 515 -17.68 10.01 -32.14
N SER A 516 -17.63 8.74 -32.52
CA SER A 516 -18.37 8.20 -33.67
C SER A 516 -18.65 6.71 -33.43
N TYR A 517 -19.66 6.16 -34.11
CA TYR A 517 -20.01 4.74 -34.05
C TYR A 517 -19.89 4.13 -35.46
N PRO A 518 -18.67 3.92 -35.98
CA PRO A 518 -18.48 3.39 -37.33
C PRO A 518 -18.81 1.88 -37.36
N SER A 519 -19.33 1.41 -38.49
CA SER A 519 -19.72 0.01 -38.62
C SER A 519 -18.50 -0.92 -38.50
N ALA A 520 -18.61 -1.96 -37.67
CA ALA A 520 -17.59 -2.99 -37.52
C ALA A 520 -17.28 -3.75 -38.83
N SER A 521 -18.16 -3.68 -39.83
CA SER A 521 -17.95 -4.27 -41.16
C SER A 521 -17.10 -3.40 -42.11
N THR A 522 -16.89 -2.12 -41.80
CA THR A 522 -16.20 -1.15 -42.69
C THR A 522 -15.09 -0.37 -42.00
N SER A 523 -14.79 -0.66 -40.73
CA SER A 523 -13.76 0.04 -39.94
C SER A 523 -12.83 -0.92 -39.20
N THR A 524 -11.56 -0.56 -39.16
CA THR A 524 -10.53 -1.25 -38.36
C THR A 524 -10.80 -1.15 -36.86
N LEU A 525 -10.11 -1.97 -36.07
CA LEU A 525 -10.16 -1.88 -34.61
C LEU A 525 -9.67 -0.50 -34.11
N GLN A 526 -8.57 -0.02 -34.69
CA GLN A 526 -7.91 1.25 -34.33
C GLN A 526 -8.83 2.44 -34.65
N GLN A 527 -9.51 2.43 -35.82
CA GLN A 527 -10.49 3.47 -36.17
C GLN A 527 -11.69 3.52 -35.20
N ARG A 528 -12.14 2.38 -34.67
CA ARG A 528 -13.22 2.30 -33.67
C ARG A 528 -12.81 2.80 -32.29
N LEU A 529 -11.55 2.60 -31.90
CA LEU A 529 -11.13 2.76 -30.50
C LEU A 529 -10.21 3.98 -30.23
N GLU A 530 -9.30 4.34 -31.13
CA GLU A 530 -8.33 5.42 -30.87
C GLU A 530 -8.91 6.83 -31.12
N GLY A 531 -9.99 6.92 -31.90
CA GLY A 531 -10.63 8.18 -32.31
C GLY A 531 -11.60 8.80 -31.31
N ALA A 532 -11.76 8.25 -30.10
CA ALA A 532 -12.84 8.56 -29.16
C ALA A 532 -12.85 9.99 -28.58
N SER A 533 -11.76 10.75 -28.62
CA SER A 533 -11.78 12.18 -28.29
C SER A 533 -10.57 12.92 -28.83
N THR A 534 -10.67 14.25 -28.93
CA THR A 534 -9.48 15.11 -29.03
C THR A 534 -8.68 14.99 -27.73
N ARG A 535 -7.40 14.66 -27.83
CA ARG A 535 -6.47 14.44 -26.70
C ARG A 535 -5.03 14.64 -27.17
N ASP A 536 -4.11 14.79 -26.22
CA ASP A 536 -2.67 14.74 -26.49
C ASP A 536 -2.26 13.32 -26.93
N PHE A 537 -1.67 13.19 -28.11
CA PHE A 537 -1.15 11.92 -28.67
C PHE A 537 0.35 11.72 -28.42
N THR A 538 1.05 12.72 -27.87
CA THR A 538 2.50 12.63 -27.62
C THR A 538 2.84 11.53 -26.61
N SER A 539 1.93 11.19 -25.69
CA SER A 539 2.09 10.04 -24.79
C SER A 539 2.26 8.74 -25.57
N PHE A 540 1.41 8.47 -26.56
CA PHE A 540 1.49 7.28 -27.41
C PHE A 540 2.76 7.28 -28.26
N LEU A 541 3.10 8.41 -28.88
CA LEU A 541 4.27 8.53 -29.75
C LEU A 541 5.61 8.45 -28.99
N SER A 542 5.61 8.79 -27.69
CA SER A 542 6.79 8.71 -26.82
C SER A 542 7.28 7.28 -26.57
N VAL A 543 6.47 6.26 -26.88
CA VAL A 543 6.86 4.84 -26.91
C VAL A 543 8.14 4.62 -27.74
N ASN A 544 8.32 5.35 -28.85
CA ASN A 544 9.53 5.24 -29.66
C ASN A 544 10.79 5.65 -28.90
N ALA A 545 10.79 6.86 -28.32
CA ALA A 545 11.92 7.38 -27.56
C ALA A 545 12.22 6.54 -26.30
N ALA A 546 11.17 6.00 -25.67
CA ALA A 546 11.33 5.09 -24.56
C ALA A 546 11.93 3.74 -24.99
N PHE A 547 11.52 3.19 -26.14
CA PHE A 547 12.13 2.01 -26.75
C PHE A 547 13.62 2.25 -27.06
N ASP A 548 13.96 3.37 -27.71
CA ASP A 548 15.35 3.75 -28.00
C ASP A 548 16.21 3.85 -26.74
N PHE A 549 15.71 4.55 -25.70
CA PHE A 549 16.40 4.68 -24.43
C PHE A 549 16.61 3.32 -23.73
N ARG A 550 15.63 2.42 -23.79
CA ARG A 550 15.74 1.07 -23.21
C ARG A 550 16.71 0.16 -23.98
N GLN A 551 16.79 0.29 -25.31
CA GLN A 551 17.84 -0.39 -26.08
C GLN A 551 19.23 0.15 -25.74
N TRP A 552 19.38 1.47 -25.59
CA TRP A 552 20.63 2.10 -25.16
C TRP A 552 21.11 1.63 -23.77
N LEU A 553 20.19 1.36 -22.84
CA LEU A 553 20.49 0.75 -21.52
C LEU A 553 20.92 -0.74 -21.60
N GLY A 554 21.04 -1.35 -22.78
CA GLY A 554 21.36 -2.76 -22.97
C GLY A 554 20.15 -3.68 -23.21
N GLY A 555 18.95 -3.10 -23.37
CA GLY A 555 17.73 -3.82 -23.72
C GLY A 555 17.05 -4.54 -22.55
N GLU A 556 15.90 -5.15 -22.85
CA GLU A 556 14.95 -5.65 -21.84
C GLU A 556 15.53 -6.67 -20.86
N ARG A 557 16.44 -7.57 -21.30
CA ARG A 557 17.06 -8.55 -20.40
C ARG A 557 18.01 -7.90 -19.40
N ALA A 558 18.84 -6.97 -19.85
CA ALA A 558 19.83 -6.31 -18.99
C ALA A 558 19.14 -5.46 -17.91
N ILE A 559 18.15 -4.66 -18.32
CA ILE A 559 17.32 -3.84 -17.41
C ILE A 559 16.64 -4.73 -16.35
N ASN A 560 15.99 -5.82 -16.79
CA ASN A 560 15.22 -6.66 -15.87
C ASN A 560 16.08 -7.54 -14.97
N SER A 561 17.26 -8.02 -15.41
CA SER A 561 18.19 -8.69 -14.49
C SER A 561 18.59 -7.74 -13.36
N TYR A 562 19.11 -6.55 -13.71
CA TYR A 562 19.52 -5.55 -12.72
C TYR A 562 18.38 -5.19 -11.74
N CYS A 563 17.18 -4.92 -12.25
CA CYS A 563 16.05 -4.56 -11.41
C CYS A 563 15.52 -5.72 -10.55
N HIS A 564 15.58 -6.96 -11.03
CA HIS A 564 15.18 -8.15 -10.27
C HIS A 564 16.19 -8.49 -9.16
N ASP A 565 17.48 -8.48 -9.50
CA ASP A 565 18.58 -8.72 -8.56
C ASP A 565 18.56 -7.67 -7.44
N LEU A 566 18.35 -6.40 -7.79
CA LEU A 566 18.19 -5.30 -6.84
C LEU A 566 16.91 -5.45 -5.98
N ALA A 567 15.78 -5.86 -6.56
CA ALA A 567 14.55 -6.09 -5.80
C ALA A 567 14.74 -7.19 -4.76
N LEU A 568 15.33 -8.34 -5.15
CA LEU A 568 15.62 -9.45 -4.23
C LEU A 568 16.63 -9.05 -3.14
N ALA A 569 17.75 -8.42 -3.50
CA ALA A 569 18.77 -8.02 -2.54
C ALA A 569 18.25 -6.94 -1.57
N GLY A 570 17.57 -5.91 -2.08
CA GLY A 570 16.98 -4.84 -1.29
C GLY A 570 15.88 -5.35 -0.36
N GLY A 571 14.98 -6.22 -0.84
CA GLY A 571 13.93 -6.79 -0.02
C GLY A 571 14.47 -7.70 1.09
N ARG A 572 15.46 -8.56 0.79
CA ARG A 572 16.14 -9.39 1.82
C ARG A 572 16.79 -8.51 2.89
N ARG A 573 17.48 -7.44 2.49
CA ARG A 573 18.10 -6.49 3.43
C ARG A 573 17.08 -5.73 4.27
N MET A 574 15.94 -5.34 3.70
CA MET A 574 14.83 -4.74 4.46
C MET A 574 14.20 -5.72 5.45
N ALA A 575 14.00 -6.98 5.05
CA ALA A 575 13.45 -8.03 5.91
C ALA A 575 14.37 -8.30 7.12
N GLU A 576 15.69 -8.36 6.88
CA GLU A 576 16.72 -8.45 7.92
C GLU A 576 16.66 -7.26 8.90
N ILE A 577 16.63 -6.02 8.39
CA ILE A 577 16.57 -4.79 9.20
C ILE A 577 15.28 -4.73 10.03
N PHE A 578 14.16 -5.13 9.46
CA PHE A 578 12.85 -5.15 10.14
C PHE A 578 12.65 -6.36 11.06
N GLN A 579 13.54 -7.37 11.00
CA GLN A 579 13.37 -8.67 11.67
C GLN A 579 12.04 -9.34 11.27
N THR A 580 11.78 -9.35 9.97
CA THR A 580 10.57 -9.89 9.34
C THR A 580 10.92 -10.70 8.09
N ASP A 581 9.89 -11.19 7.41
CA ASP A 581 10.01 -12.14 6.30
C ASP A 581 9.56 -11.49 4.97
N LEU A 582 9.98 -12.09 3.86
CA LEU A 582 9.45 -11.80 2.53
C LEU A 582 8.12 -12.52 2.30
N MET A 583 7.24 -11.95 1.48
CA MET A 583 6.03 -12.68 1.04
C MET A 583 6.35 -13.85 0.09
N ASP A 584 7.46 -13.72 -0.63
CA ASP A 584 8.02 -14.70 -1.56
C ASP A 584 9.53 -14.80 -1.27
N GLU A 585 9.93 -15.81 -0.50
CA GLU A 585 11.35 -16.07 -0.21
C GLU A 585 12.08 -16.70 -1.39
N SER A 586 11.35 -17.45 -2.23
CA SER A 586 11.89 -18.15 -3.40
C SER A 586 12.34 -17.20 -4.50
N GLY A 587 11.60 -16.10 -4.68
CA GLY A 587 11.73 -15.19 -5.82
C GLY A 587 10.90 -15.62 -7.04
N ASP A 588 10.22 -16.78 -7.00
CA ASP A 588 9.43 -17.33 -8.12
C ASP A 588 8.34 -16.39 -8.63
N PHE A 589 7.79 -15.56 -7.73
CA PHE A 589 6.75 -14.57 -8.02
C PHE A 589 7.30 -13.15 -8.20
N THR A 590 8.56 -12.94 -7.81
CA THR A 590 9.22 -11.65 -7.76
C THR A 590 9.76 -11.27 -9.14
N LEU A 591 9.45 -10.06 -9.59
CA LEU A 591 10.11 -9.43 -10.75
C LEU A 591 10.86 -8.19 -10.24
N ASN A 592 10.45 -6.98 -10.63
CA ASN A 592 11.09 -5.73 -10.17
C ASN A 592 10.29 -5.06 -9.03
N MET A 593 9.42 -5.82 -8.37
CA MET A 593 8.66 -5.41 -7.18
C MET A 593 8.80 -6.51 -6.14
N ILE A 594 9.07 -6.15 -4.89
CA ILE A 594 9.18 -7.09 -3.77
C ILE A 594 8.28 -6.66 -2.62
N ASN A 595 7.79 -7.64 -1.86
CA ASN A 595 6.87 -7.44 -0.74
C ASN A 595 7.56 -7.88 0.56
N VAL A 596 7.89 -6.91 1.41
CA VAL A 596 8.52 -7.12 2.72
C VAL A 596 7.47 -6.91 3.81
N ARG A 597 7.36 -7.83 4.77
CA ARG A 597 6.44 -7.67 5.90
C ARG A 597 6.93 -6.54 6.81
N LEU A 598 6.09 -5.57 7.13
CA LEU A 598 6.45 -4.52 8.10
C LEU A 598 6.38 -5.05 9.55
N PRO A 599 7.22 -4.55 10.48
CA PRO A 599 7.22 -4.94 11.89
C PRO A 599 6.11 -4.23 12.67
N LEU A 600 4.89 -4.23 12.10
CA LEU A 600 3.70 -3.58 12.63
C LEU A 600 2.69 -4.64 13.07
N SER A 601 1.89 -4.31 14.10
CA SER A 601 0.89 -5.25 14.63
C SER A 601 -0.12 -5.66 13.55
N PRO A 602 -0.41 -6.97 13.39
CA PRO A 602 -1.59 -7.50 12.71
C PRO A 602 -2.90 -6.74 12.94
N SER A 603 -3.11 -6.28 14.18
CA SER A 603 -4.33 -5.60 14.62
C SER A 603 -4.42 -4.13 14.19
N LEU A 604 -3.37 -3.56 13.57
CA LEU A 604 -3.42 -2.19 13.06
C LEU A 604 -4.52 -2.08 12.00
N PRO A 605 -5.53 -1.21 12.18
CA PRO A 605 -6.61 -1.06 11.21
C PRO A 605 -6.12 -0.26 10.01
N GLU A 606 -6.56 -0.66 8.81
CA GLU A 606 -6.25 0.06 7.56
C GLU A 606 -7.23 1.25 7.41
N THR A 607 -7.12 2.24 8.31
CA THR A 607 -7.93 3.46 8.23
C THR A 607 -7.31 4.48 7.29
N HIS A 608 -8.16 5.37 6.76
CA HIS A 608 -7.70 6.52 5.97
C HIS A 608 -6.64 7.35 6.71
N ASP A 609 -6.80 7.55 8.01
CA ASP A 609 -5.90 8.39 8.81
C ASP A 609 -4.54 7.71 9.04
N ILE A 610 -4.51 6.39 9.22
CA ILE A 610 -3.26 5.62 9.36
C ILE A 610 -2.53 5.57 8.01
N ILE A 611 -3.23 5.31 6.91
CA ILE A 611 -2.63 5.37 5.56
C ILE A 611 -2.10 6.78 5.29
N SER A 612 -2.91 7.83 5.53
CA SER A 612 -2.50 9.22 5.30
C SER A 612 -1.33 9.65 6.18
N TYR A 613 -1.22 9.11 7.40
CA TYR A 613 -0.07 9.35 8.28
C TYR A 613 1.20 8.68 7.73
N VAL A 614 1.11 7.41 7.32
CA VAL A 614 2.22 6.65 6.73
C VAL A 614 2.65 7.27 5.40
N ASP A 615 1.71 7.58 4.51
CA ASP A 615 1.96 8.27 3.25
C ASP A 615 2.61 9.64 3.49
N ARG A 616 2.13 10.44 4.46
CA ARG A 616 2.76 11.72 4.82
C ARG A 616 4.18 11.55 5.35
N LYS A 617 4.39 10.60 6.27
CA LYS A 617 5.72 10.29 6.82
C LYS A 617 6.69 9.96 5.69
N LEU A 618 6.35 8.94 4.90
CA LEU A 618 7.19 8.45 3.82
C LEU A 618 7.38 9.47 2.68
N LEU A 619 6.33 10.13 2.17
CA LEU A 619 6.44 11.08 1.05
C LEU A 619 7.04 12.44 1.45
N VAL A 620 6.61 12.99 2.59
CA VAL A 620 6.86 14.40 2.94
C VAL A 620 8.00 14.57 3.94
N GLU A 621 8.07 13.70 4.95
CA GLU A 621 9.07 13.79 6.02
C GLU A 621 10.34 13.02 5.62
N ASP A 622 10.22 11.72 5.38
CA ASP A 622 11.32 10.78 5.12
C ASP A 622 11.77 10.79 3.65
N LYS A 623 10.96 11.36 2.75
CA LYS A 623 11.22 11.54 1.30
C LYS A 623 11.61 10.26 0.58
N VAL A 624 11.05 9.15 1.02
CA VAL A 624 11.19 7.81 0.45
C VAL A 624 9.84 7.15 0.42
N TYR A 625 9.32 6.80 -0.76
CA TYR A 625 7.99 6.20 -0.85
C TYR A 625 7.99 4.77 -1.40
N GLY A 626 7.57 3.83 -0.55
CA GLY A 626 7.14 2.48 -0.89
C GLY A 626 5.67 2.29 -0.55
N LEU A 627 4.96 1.47 -1.33
CA LEU A 627 3.52 1.30 -1.23
C LEU A 627 3.13 0.37 -0.06
N VAL A 628 2.44 0.90 0.95
CA VAL A 628 1.92 0.10 2.08
C VAL A 628 0.51 -0.42 1.77
N PHE A 629 0.20 -1.64 2.21
CA PHE A 629 -1.11 -2.29 2.08
C PHE A 629 -1.27 -3.43 3.07
N LYS A 630 -2.52 -3.77 3.43
CA LYS A 630 -2.83 -4.96 4.23
C LYS A 630 -3.09 -6.18 3.34
N HIS A 631 -2.59 -7.35 3.75
CA HIS A 631 -2.84 -8.64 3.08
C HIS A 631 -3.13 -9.73 4.12
N ASN A 632 -3.95 -10.73 3.79
CA ASN A 632 -4.38 -11.83 4.68
C ASN A 632 -4.91 -11.42 6.09
N GLY A 633 -5.44 -10.21 6.26
CA GLY A 633 -5.95 -9.72 7.55
C GLY A 633 -4.90 -9.39 8.62
N ALA A 634 -3.61 -9.68 8.39
CA ALA A 634 -2.55 -9.55 9.37
C ALA A 634 -1.15 -9.64 8.74
N CYS A 635 -0.13 -9.10 9.42
CA CYS A 635 1.21 -9.71 9.46
C CYS A 635 1.14 -11.08 10.18
N GLN A 636 0.35 -12.00 9.58
CA GLN A 636 -0.14 -13.36 9.89
C GLN A 636 0.09 -14.02 11.27
N PRO A 637 -0.86 -14.87 11.76
CA PRO A 637 -1.31 -16.08 11.02
C PRO A 637 -2.83 -16.34 10.91
N SER A 638 -3.18 -16.99 9.79
CA SER A 638 -4.32 -17.88 9.50
C SER A 638 -5.73 -17.61 10.08
N LEU A 639 -6.70 -17.35 9.19
CA LEU A 639 -8.08 -17.91 9.21
C LEU A 639 -8.71 -17.76 7.79
N PRO A 640 -9.35 -18.80 7.20
CA PRO A 640 -9.94 -18.77 5.84
C PRO A 640 -11.50 -18.72 5.87
N PRO A 641 -12.21 -18.94 4.74
CA PRO A 641 -12.10 -18.23 3.45
C PRO A 641 -13.29 -17.26 3.22
N SER A 642 -13.43 -16.70 2.02
CA SER A 642 -14.55 -15.88 1.59
C SER A 642 -15.89 -16.63 1.55
N GLY A 643 -16.93 -16.04 2.13
CA GLY A 643 -18.32 -16.47 1.96
C GLY A 643 -19.29 -15.44 2.55
N ASN A 644 -20.50 -15.34 2.01
CA ASN A 644 -21.57 -14.47 2.55
C ASN A 644 -22.16 -14.99 3.88
N LYS A 645 -21.46 -15.89 4.57
CA LYS A 645 -21.89 -16.53 5.81
C LYS A 645 -21.57 -15.66 7.02
N ILE A 646 -22.46 -15.64 8.00
CA ILE A 646 -22.17 -15.06 9.30
C ILE A 646 -21.04 -15.89 9.95
N ILE A 647 -20.05 -15.24 10.55
CA ILE A 647 -19.03 -15.95 11.34
C ILE A 647 -19.47 -15.91 12.79
N LEU A 648 -19.61 -17.07 13.44
CA LEU A 648 -19.85 -17.22 14.88
C LEU A 648 -18.55 -17.61 15.57
N TYR A 649 -18.06 -16.78 16.49
CA TYR A 649 -16.91 -17.11 17.32
C TYR A 649 -17.37 -17.83 18.60
N ASP A 650 -16.93 -19.06 18.80
CA ASP A 650 -17.36 -19.99 19.86
C ASP A 650 -16.17 -20.64 20.59
N LEU A 651 -16.45 -21.26 21.74
CA LEU A 651 -15.49 -21.95 22.61
C LEU A 651 -15.53 -23.48 22.35
N PRO A 652 -14.42 -24.11 21.95
CA PRO A 652 -14.37 -25.56 21.80
C PRO A 652 -14.27 -26.28 23.16
N GLY A 653 -14.69 -27.53 23.18
CA GLY A 653 -14.55 -28.45 24.32
C GLY A 653 -14.82 -29.91 23.90
N HIS A 654 -14.50 -30.86 24.78
CA HIS A 654 -14.61 -32.30 24.54
C HIS A 654 -15.91 -32.92 25.09
N ALA A 655 -16.81 -32.09 25.63
CA ALA A 655 -18.07 -32.52 26.26
C ALA A 655 -19.07 -33.17 25.30
N ALA A 656 -18.91 -32.96 23.99
CA ALA A 656 -19.76 -33.52 22.95
C ALA A 656 -18.98 -33.64 21.62
N SER A 657 -19.45 -34.52 20.73
CA SER A 657 -18.80 -34.80 19.43
C SER A 657 -18.82 -33.62 18.43
N ASP A 658 -19.69 -32.64 18.67
CA ASP A 658 -19.85 -31.38 17.94
C ASP A 658 -19.12 -30.19 18.63
N VAL A 659 -18.35 -30.48 19.69
CA VAL A 659 -17.42 -29.60 20.45
C VAL A 659 -17.96 -28.30 21.04
N ALA A 660 -19.18 -27.87 20.68
CA ALA A 660 -19.91 -26.79 21.32
C ALA A 660 -20.34 -27.19 22.74
N TRP A 661 -20.29 -26.26 23.69
CA TRP A 661 -20.74 -26.52 25.06
C TRP A 661 -21.20 -25.27 25.81
N SER A 662 -20.66 -24.09 25.51
CA SER A 662 -20.95 -22.84 26.23
C SER A 662 -22.43 -22.41 26.12
N PRO A 663 -23.12 -22.12 27.24
CA PRO A 663 -24.52 -21.71 27.22
C PRO A 663 -24.71 -20.28 26.68
N ASN A 664 -23.64 -19.48 26.55
CA ASN A 664 -23.76 -18.14 25.98
C ASN A 664 -23.75 -18.18 24.45
N THR A 665 -22.96 -19.06 23.84
CA THR A 665 -22.85 -19.18 22.38
C THR A 665 -24.01 -20.00 21.81
N TRP A 666 -24.50 -21.00 22.55
CA TRP A 666 -25.74 -21.72 22.22
C TRP A 666 -26.96 -20.80 22.03
N LYS A 667 -27.10 -19.72 22.81
CA LYS A 667 -28.19 -18.73 22.64
C LYS A 667 -28.23 -18.17 21.23
N VAL A 668 -27.08 -17.76 20.70
CA VAL A 668 -26.95 -17.20 19.34
C VAL A 668 -27.07 -18.30 18.29
N ARG A 669 -26.52 -19.49 18.56
CA ARG A 669 -26.63 -20.67 17.68
C ARG A 669 -28.09 -21.07 17.42
N PHE A 670 -28.93 -21.08 18.46
CA PHE A 670 -30.37 -21.30 18.31
C PHE A 670 -31.05 -20.22 17.46
N VAL A 671 -30.69 -18.93 17.62
CA VAL A 671 -31.23 -17.84 16.80
C VAL A 671 -30.85 -17.97 15.33
N LEU A 672 -29.58 -18.27 15.03
CA LEU A 672 -29.09 -18.50 13.66
C LEU A 672 -29.81 -19.70 13.02
N ASN A 673 -29.91 -20.82 13.75
CA ASN A 673 -30.59 -22.04 13.29
C ASN A 673 -32.11 -21.83 13.10
N LEU A 674 -32.80 -21.10 13.99
CA LEU A 674 -34.22 -20.76 13.88
C LEU A 674 -34.50 -19.92 12.62
N LYS A 675 -33.66 -18.90 12.38
CA LYS A 675 -33.81 -17.99 11.24
C LYS A 675 -33.36 -18.62 9.91
N GLY A 676 -32.71 -19.79 9.95
CA GLY A 676 -32.15 -20.43 8.76
C GLY A 676 -30.99 -19.64 8.14
N LEU A 677 -30.29 -18.82 8.92
CA LEU A 677 -29.16 -18.04 8.45
C LEU A 677 -27.95 -18.95 8.23
N ASP A 678 -27.24 -18.80 7.11
CA ASP A 678 -26.02 -19.56 6.85
C ASP A 678 -24.86 -18.92 7.62
N TYR A 679 -24.17 -19.74 8.39
CA TYR A 679 -23.09 -19.31 9.26
C TYR A 679 -22.01 -20.39 9.38
N ARG A 680 -20.82 -19.99 9.80
CA ARG A 680 -19.73 -20.90 10.17
C ARG A 680 -19.22 -20.61 11.57
N THR A 681 -18.78 -21.64 12.28
CA THR A 681 -18.14 -21.48 13.59
C THR A 681 -16.63 -21.37 13.47
N VAL A 682 -16.07 -20.33 14.07
CA VAL A 682 -14.62 -20.17 14.33
C VAL A 682 -14.39 -20.44 15.81
N TRP A 683 -13.50 -21.38 16.12
CA TRP A 683 -13.25 -21.84 17.48
C TRP A 683 -12.07 -21.09 18.10
N ILE A 684 -12.30 -20.49 19.27
CA ILE A 684 -11.34 -19.64 19.97
C ILE A 684 -11.15 -20.19 21.39
N GLU A 685 -9.89 -20.36 21.80
CA GLU A 685 -9.56 -20.77 23.17
C GLU A 685 -9.70 -19.61 24.17
N TYR A 686 -9.98 -19.93 25.44
CA TYR A 686 -10.22 -18.94 26.49
C TYR A 686 -9.14 -17.85 26.66
N PRO A 687 -7.82 -18.14 26.58
CA PRO A 687 -6.78 -17.12 26.69
C PRO A 687 -6.84 -16.08 25.57
N ASP A 688 -7.33 -16.48 24.40
CA ASP A 688 -7.21 -15.72 23.15
C ASP A 688 -8.41 -14.78 22.92
N ILE A 689 -9.49 -14.89 23.73
CA ILE A 689 -10.70 -14.05 23.60
C ILE A 689 -10.41 -12.55 23.80
N ALA A 690 -9.51 -12.19 24.71
CA ALA A 690 -9.15 -10.78 24.94
C ALA A 690 -8.41 -10.20 23.72
N GLN A 691 -7.51 -10.98 23.12
CA GLN A 691 -6.82 -10.62 21.89
C GLN A 691 -7.80 -10.54 20.71
N LEU A 692 -8.76 -11.46 20.61
CA LEU A 692 -9.83 -11.41 19.62
C LEU A 692 -10.62 -10.10 19.70
N TYR A 693 -11.06 -9.69 20.88
CA TYR A 693 -11.79 -8.42 21.06
C TYR A 693 -10.96 -7.21 20.58
N GLN A 694 -9.66 -7.20 20.86
CA GLN A 694 -8.74 -6.16 20.41
C GLN A 694 -8.50 -6.21 18.88
N GLN A 695 -8.38 -7.39 18.29
CA GLN A 695 -8.23 -7.59 16.84
C GLN A 695 -9.48 -7.17 16.05
N LEU A 696 -10.67 -7.47 16.59
CA LEU A 696 -11.95 -7.21 15.93
C LEU A 696 -12.54 -5.82 16.22
N GLY A 697 -11.91 -5.04 17.11
CA GLY A 697 -12.35 -3.68 17.47
C GLY A 697 -13.68 -3.63 18.23
N ILE A 698 -14.03 -4.69 18.96
CA ILE A 698 -15.32 -4.81 19.64
C ILE A 698 -15.21 -4.17 21.04
N PRO A 699 -16.12 -3.28 21.44
CA PRO A 699 -16.13 -2.73 22.79
C PRO A 699 -16.37 -3.86 23.82
N SER A 700 -15.48 -3.98 24.79
CA SER A 700 -15.68 -4.85 25.95
C SER A 700 -16.79 -4.29 26.85
N ARG A 701 -17.52 -5.19 27.52
CA ARG A 701 -18.32 -4.79 28.69
C ARG A 701 -17.40 -4.50 29.87
N GLU A 702 -17.87 -3.73 30.85
CA GLU A 702 -17.15 -3.56 32.11
C GLU A 702 -17.81 -4.40 33.22
N ASN A 703 -17.02 -4.87 34.17
CA ASN A 703 -17.54 -5.41 35.43
C ASN A 703 -17.91 -4.26 36.39
N ARG A 704 -18.43 -4.60 37.58
CA ARG A 704 -18.80 -3.60 38.61
C ARG A 704 -17.61 -2.73 39.11
N ASP A 705 -16.38 -3.13 38.81
CA ASP A 705 -15.15 -2.43 39.18
C ASP A 705 -14.51 -1.66 38.00
N GLY A 706 -15.23 -1.49 36.88
CA GLY A 706 -14.74 -0.82 35.67
C GLY A 706 -13.70 -1.63 34.86
N LYS A 707 -13.51 -2.92 35.16
CA LYS A 707 -12.55 -3.77 34.43
C LYS A 707 -13.19 -4.41 33.19
N PRO A 708 -12.49 -4.46 32.04
CA PRO A 708 -13.03 -5.03 30.83
C PRO A 708 -13.28 -6.54 30.95
N LEU A 709 -14.47 -6.95 30.50
CA LEU A 709 -14.96 -8.31 30.39
C LEU A 709 -15.03 -8.70 28.91
N TYR A 710 -14.16 -9.64 28.54
CA TYR A 710 -14.11 -10.29 27.23
C TYR A 710 -14.80 -11.65 27.33
N GLY A 711 -15.68 -11.98 26.38
CA GLY A 711 -16.42 -13.24 26.39
C GLY A 711 -17.12 -13.51 25.06
N LEU A 712 -17.40 -14.79 24.78
CA LEU A 712 -18.12 -15.22 23.58
C LEU A 712 -19.60 -15.50 23.92
N PRO A 713 -20.54 -15.31 22.98
CA PRO A 713 -20.35 -15.19 21.53
C PRO A 713 -19.96 -13.79 21.05
N VAL A 714 -19.27 -13.79 19.92
CA VAL A 714 -19.14 -12.69 18.97
C VAL A 714 -19.61 -13.21 17.62
N ILE A 715 -20.25 -12.36 16.81
CA ILE A 715 -20.45 -12.63 15.38
C ILE A 715 -19.79 -11.56 14.50
N TYR A 716 -19.43 -11.96 13.28
CA TYR A 716 -19.23 -11.06 12.14
C TYR A 716 -20.34 -11.27 11.13
N ASP A 717 -21.01 -10.21 10.74
CA ASP A 717 -22.00 -10.22 9.68
C ASP A 717 -21.42 -9.56 8.41
N PRO A 718 -21.16 -10.32 7.33
CA PRO A 718 -20.61 -9.76 6.10
C PRO A 718 -21.59 -8.85 5.36
N SER A 719 -22.92 -9.05 5.51
CA SER A 719 -23.94 -8.26 4.80
C SER A 719 -23.98 -6.80 5.26
N THR A 720 -23.68 -6.56 6.55
CA THR A 720 -23.59 -5.21 7.14
C THR A 720 -22.15 -4.80 7.47
N SER A 721 -21.19 -5.69 7.28
CA SER A 721 -19.77 -5.53 7.66
C SER A 721 -19.58 -5.16 9.14
N ARG A 722 -20.36 -5.75 10.04
CA ARG A 722 -20.34 -5.46 11.49
C ARG A 722 -19.87 -6.65 12.32
N TYR A 723 -19.07 -6.34 13.33
CA TYR A 723 -18.84 -7.23 14.47
C TYR A 723 -19.82 -6.89 15.59
N ILE A 724 -20.48 -7.89 16.17
CA ILE A 724 -21.41 -7.73 17.30
C ILE A 724 -21.03 -8.73 18.38
N GLY A 725 -20.84 -8.25 19.61
CA GLY A 725 -20.62 -9.08 20.81
C GLY A 725 -21.85 -9.12 21.72
N ASP A 726 -21.86 -10.09 22.64
CA ASP A 726 -22.95 -10.45 23.57
C ASP A 726 -24.21 -11.11 22.95
N SER A 727 -24.62 -12.20 23.58
CA SER A 727 -25.77 -13.01 23.14
C SER A 727 -27.11 -12.27 23.00
N LEU A 728 -27.43 -11.29 23.87
CA LEU A 728 -28.70 -10.56 23.79
C LEU A 728 -28.64 -9.47 22.71
N ILE A 729 -27.52 -8.74 22.64
CA ILE A 729 -27.30 -7.71 21.61
C ILE A 729 -27.26 -8.36 20.22
N ILE A 730 -26.59 -9.51 20.08
CA ILE A 730 -26.55 -10.30 18.84
C ILE A 730 -27.95 -10.79 18.46
N ALA A 731 -28.73 -11.34 19.40
CA ALA A 731 -30.09 -11.81 19.10
C ALA A 731 -31.01 -10.68 18.64
N GLN A 732 -30.93 -9.50 19.26
CA GLN A 732 -31.66 -8.31 18.83
C GLN A 732 -31.21 -7.84 17.45
N TYR A 733 -29.90 -7.76 17.21
CA TYR A 733 -29.34 -7.41 15.91
C TYR A 733 -29.79 -8.35 14.78
N LEU A 734 -29.77 -9.67 15.01
CA LEU A 734 -30.22 -10.67 14.04
C LEU A 734 -31.75 -10.62 13.84
N GLU A 735 -32.52 -10.21 14.83
CA GLU A 735 -33.95 -9.95 14.69
C GLU A 735 -34.23 -8.74 13.79
N ASP A 736 -33.54 -7.63 14.04
CA ASP A 736 -33.73 -6.36 13.34
C ASP A 736 -33.18 -6.39 11.89
N THR A 737 -32.08 -7.12 11.67
CA THR A 737 -31.42 -7.23 10.36
C THR A 737 -32.05 -8.31 9.48
N TYR A 738 -32.51 -9.42 10.08
CA TYR A 738 -33.14 -10.54 9.38
C TYR A 738 -34.54 -10.82 9.95
N PRO A 739 -35.51 -9.91 9.74
CA PRO A 739 -36.90 -10.16 10.09
C PRO A 739 -37.42 -11.35 9.27
N SER A 740 -37.95 -12.37 9.95
CA SER A 740 -38.45 -13.56 9.25
C SER A 740 -39.84 -13.30 8.67
N THR A 741 -40.07 -13.74 7.44
CA THR A 741 -41.39 -13.78 6.81
C THR A 741 -42.13 -15.10 7.07
N ILE A 742 -41.46 -16.07 7.69
CA ILE A 742 -41.93 -17.47 7.86
C ILE A 742 -42.04 -17.86 9.35
N SER A 743 -41.19 -17.29 10.21
CA SER A 743 -41.24 -17.43 11.66
C SER A 743 -41.84 -16.18 12.30
N PRO A 744 -42.62 -16.30 13.40
CA PRO A 744 -42.99 -15.16 14.24
C PRO A 744 -41.75 -14.46 14.83
N PRO A 745 -41.87 -13.19 15.26
CA PRO A 745 -40.78 -12.45 15.90
C PRO A 745 -40.25 -13.14 17.16
N LEU A 746 -38.94 -13.33 17.25
CA LEU A 746 -38.22 -13.85 18.42
C LEU A 746 -38.39 -12.94 19.64
N PHE A 747 -38.58 -11.64 19.37
CA PHE A 747 -38.99 -10.65 20.35
C PHE A 747 -40.41 -10.16 20.01
N PRO A 748 -41.47 -10.74 20.62
CA PRO A 748 -42.81 -10.19 20.53
C PRO A 748 -42.85 -8.68 20.81
N ILE A 749 -43.76 -7.97 20.17
CA ILE A 749 -43.83 -6.49 20.21
C ILE A 749 -43.86 -6.01 21.67
N GLY A 750 -42.95 -5.09 22.02
CA GLY A 750 -42.79 -4.56 23.38
C GLY A 750 -42.05 -5.46 24.39
N SER A 751 -41.74 -6.72 24.05
CA SER A 751 -41.19 -7.69 25.02
C SER A 751 -39.69 -7.55 25.33
N ARG A 752 -38.90 -6.76 24.58
CA ARG A 752 -37.43 -6.72 24.73
C ARG A 752 -36.96 -6.42 26.15
N GLY A 753 -37.61 -5.47 26.84
CA GLY A 753 -37.31 -5.16 28.24
C GLY A 753 -37.63 -6.32 29.18
N LEU A 754 -38.78 -6.99 28.99
CA LEU A 754 -39.18 -8.15 29.80
C LEU A 754 -38.25 -9.34 29.58
N GLN A 755 -37.80 -9.59 28.35
CA GLN A 755 -36.83 -10.66 28.06
C GLN A 755 -35.42 -10.34 28.59
N ALA A 756 -35.01 -9.07 28.65
CA ALA A 756 -33.80 -8.67 29.36
C ALA A 756 -33.91 -8.93 30.88
N MET A 757 -35.02 -8.52 31.51
CA MET A 757 -35.29 -8.81 32.93
C MET A 757 -35.34 -10.31 33.23
N PHE A 758 -35.94 -11.11 32.34
CA PHE A 758 -35.96 -12.57 32.43
C PHE A 758 -34.53 -13.13 32.49
N ILE A 759 -33.64 -12.65 31.62
CA ILE A 759 -32.24 -13.10 31.55
C ILE A 759 -31.51 -12.79 32.87
N ASP A 760 -31.67 -11.59 33.41
CA ASP A 760 -31.01 -11.20 34.67
C ASP A 760 -31.49 -12.06 35.84
N ILE A 761 -32.80 -12.29 35.96
CA ILE A 761 -33.39 -13.16 36.98
C ILE A 761 -32.93 -14.61 36.80
N PHE A 762 -32.90 -15.12 35.57
CA PHE A 762 -32.45 -16.48 35.27
C PHE A 762 -30.97 -16.66 35.61
N ILE A 763 -30.14 -15.65 35.34
CA ILE A 763 -28.72 -15.69 35.67
C ILE A 763 -28.52 -15.81 37.19
N GLN A 764 -29.22 -14.96 37.96
CA GLN A 764 -29.09 -14.92 39.42
C GLN A 764 -29.62 -16.18 40.12
N THR A 765 -30.75 -16.72 39.64
CA THR A 765 -31.47 -17.82 40.33
C THR A 765 -31.09 -19.21 39.86
N ILE A 766 -30.61 -19.35 38.61
CA ILE A 766 -30.25 -20.66 38.02
C ILE A 766 -28.78 -20.68 37.59
N SER A 767 -28.33 -19.75 36.74
CA SER A 767 -26.99 -19.84 36.13
C SER A 767 -25.84 -19.77 37.14
N ASP A 768 -25.81 -18.78 38.04
CA ASP A 768 -24.71 -18.60 39.00
C ASP A 768 -24.64 -19.75 40.02
N PRO A 769 -25.78 -20.24 40.60
CA PRO A 769 -25.79 -21.48 41.37
C PRO A 769 -25.30 -22.69 40.56
N LEU A 770 -25.78 -22.86 39.32
CA LEU A 770 -25.41 -23.99 38.47
C LEU A 770 -23.92 -24.00 38.10
N HIS A 771 -23.31 -22.84 37.87
CA HIS A 771 -21.85 -22.72 37.68
C HIS A 771 -21.05 -23.25 38.87
N SER A 772 -21.59 -23.16 40.09
CA SER A 772 -20.91 -23.65 41.30
C SER A 772 -20.89 -25.19 41.36
N ILE A 773 -21.83 -25.85 40.67
CA ILE A 773 -21.95 -27.31 40.54
C ILE A 773 -21.12 -27.85 39.36
N THR A 774 -21.01 -27.07 38.27
CA THR A 774 -20.48 -27.52 36.97
C THR A 774 -19.08 -27.00 36.61
N SER A 775 -18.52 -26.01 37.33
CA SER A 775 -17.23 -25.40 36.94
C SER A 775 -16.06 -26.40 36.88
N GLU A 776 -16.03 -27.40 37.76
CA GLU A 776 -15.04 -28.49 37.71
C GLU A 776 -15.18 -29.33 36.42
N PHE A 777 -16.40 -29.72 36.08
CA PHE A 777 -16.72 -30.48 34.88
C PHE A 777 -16.39 -29.67 33.61
N ALA A 778 -16.72 -28.38 33.60
CA ALA A 778 -16.33 -27.46 32.53
C ALA A 778 -14.82 -27.43 32.31
N MET A 779 -14.03 -27.26 33.38
CA MET A 779 -12.56 -27.26 33.33
C MET A 779 -12.01 -28.56 32.71
N ARG A 780 -12.54 -29.72 33.12
CA ARG A 780 -12.09 -31.04 32.65
C ARG A 780 -12.35 -31.28 31.16
N GLN A 781 -13.36 -30.63 30.57
CA GLN A 781 -13.71 -30.79 29.16
C GLN A 781 -12.97 -29.83 28.22
N LEU A 782 -12.23 -28.85 28.73
CA LEU A 782 -11.53 -27.86 27.91
C LEU A 782 -10.18 -28.37 27.37
N PRO A 783 -9.71 -27.87 26.20
CA PRO A 783 -8.32 -28.06 25.77
C PRO A 783 -7.32 -27.52 26.83
N PRO A 784 -6.07 -28.02 26.88
CA PRO A 784 -5.16 -27.75 28.02
C PRO A 784 -4.94 -26.26 28.35
N ARG A 785 -4.72 -25.40 27.35
CA ARG A 785 -4.54 -23.95 27.54
C ARG A 785 -5.81 -23.31 28.13
N SER A 786 -6.95 -23.59 27.51
CA SER A 786 -8.27 -23.17 27.99
C SER A 786 -8.60 -23.67 29.40
N SER A 787 -8.25 -24.92 29.71
CA SER A 787 -8.49 -25.54 31.02
C SER A 787 -7.71 -24.83 32.14
N GLN A 788 -6.41 -24.58 31.93
CA GLN A 788 -5.56 -23.85 32.88
C GLN A 788 -6.03 -22.40 33.10
N TYR A 789 -6.40 -21.71 32.02
CA TYR A 789 -6.94 -20.35 32.12
C TYR A 789 -8.29 -20.33 32.84
N TYR A 790 -9.20 -21.25 32.49
CA TYR A 790 -10.51 -21.35 33.15
C TYR A 790 -10.36 -21.61 34.65
N ARG A 791 -9.47 -22.55 35.03
CA ARG A 791 -9.15 -22.87 36.42
C ARG A 791 -8.71 -21.63 37.19
N SER A 792 -7.62 -20.98 36.77
CA SER A 792 -7.07 -19.81 37.46
C SER A 792 -8.09 -18.67 37.63
N ARG A 793 -8.89 -18.37 36.60
CA ARG A 793 -9.91 -17.31 36.65
C ARG A 793 -11.13 -17.66 37.52
N ARG A 794 -11.46 -18.95 37.68
CA ARG A 794 -12.58 -19.40 38.50
C ARG A 794 -12.17 -19.61 39.96
N GLU A 795 -11.02 -20.21 40.23
CA GLU A 795 -10.49 -20.33 41.61
C GLU A 795 -10.27 -18.94 42.23
N ALA A 796 -9.79 -17.96 41.45
CA ALA A 796 -9.72 -16.56 41.89
C ALA A 796 -11.10 -15.91 42.15
N ARG A 797 -12.19 -16.35 41.49
CA ARG A 797 -13.56 -15.86 41.75
C ARG A 797 -14.15 -16.47 43.03
N TYR A 798 -13.87 -17.74 43.31
CA TYR A 798 -14.47 -18.49 44.41
C TYR A 798 -13.62 -18.52 45.69
N GLY A 799 -12.32 -18.20 45.61
CA GLY A 799 -11.40 -18.23 46.76
C GLY A 799 -11.00 -19.63 47.25
N CYS A 800 -11.40 -20.68 46.53
CA CYS A 800 -11.07 -22.08 46.81
C CYS A 800 -10.84 -22.84 45.50
N ARG A 801 -10.39 -24.09 45.59
CA ARG A 801 -10.25 -24.93 44.39
C ARG A 801 -11.60 -25.24 43.77
N LEU A 802 -11.63 -25.50 42.46
CA LEU A 802 -12.90 -25.83 41.79
C LEU A 802 -13.57 -27.09 42.35
N GLU A 803 -12.76 -28.06 42.76
CA GLU A 803 -13.24 -29.31 43.36
C GLU A 803 -13.91 -29.08 44.75
N ASP A 804 -13.58 -27.98 45.44
CA ASP A 804 -14.05 -27.65 46.79
C ASP A 804 -15.32 -26.76 46.82
N ILE A 805 -15.78 -26.26 45.65
CA ILE A 805 -16.90 -25.31 45.57
C ILE A 805 -18.21 -25.99 46.00
N ALA A 806 -18.54 -27.13 45.42
CA ALA A 806 -19.74 -27.92 45.72
C ALA A 806 -19.48 -29.41 45.42
N PRO A 807 -18.66 -30.09 46.27
CA PRO A 807 -18.20 -31.44 45.98
C PRO A 807 -19.36 -32.44 45.86
N VAL A 808 -19.20 -33.43 44.97
CA VAL A 808 -20.20 -34.49 44.75
C VAL A 808 -20.49 -35.23 46.06
N GLY A 809 -21.77 -35.46 46.35
CA GLY A 809 -22.22 -36.14 47.57
C GLY A 809 -22.28 -35.29 48.84
N THR A 810 -21.99 -33.97 48.78
CA THR A 810 -22.08 -33.09 49.96
C THR A 810 -23.45 -32.43 50.12
N GLU A 811 -23.86 -32.17 51.37
CA GLU A 811 -25.04 -31.35 51.67
C GLU A 811 -24.94 -29.93 51.06
N ARG A 812 -23.72 -29.39 50.89
CA ARG A 812 -23.51 -28.12 50.17
C ARG A 812 -23.95 -28.20 48.70
N ARG A 813 -23.57 -29.27 47.97
CA ARG A 813 -24.00 -29.48 46.58
C ARG A 813 -25.51 -29.66 46.50
N LYS A 814 -26.09 -30.45 47.41
CA LYS A 814 -27.53 -30.66 47.51
C LYS A 814 -28.30 -29.35 47.74
N ALA A 815 -27.88 -28.52 48.69
CA ALA A 815 -28.50 -27.22 48.93
C ALA A 815 -28.41 -26.25 47.72
N VAL A 816 -27.29 -26.24 46.99
CA VAL A 816 -27.17 -25.45 45.74
C VAL A 816 -28.09 -26.01 44.65
N TRP A 817 -28.18 -27.33 44.53
CA TRP A 817 -29.07 -28.00 43.56
C TRP A 817 -30.55 -27.77 43.86
N ASP A 818 -30.96 -27.83 45.13
CA ASP A 818 -32.32 -27.50 45.57
C ASP A 818 -32.69 -26.04 45.22
N GLY A 819 -31.73 -25.12 45.34
CA GLY A 819 -31.86 -23.74 44.85
C GLY A 819 -32.07 -23.64 43.33
N VAL A 820 -31.27 -24.38 42.54
CA VAL A 820 -31.43 -24.45 41.07
C VAL A 820 -32.82 -24.98 40.69
N ARG A 821 -33.28 -26.07 41.34
CA ARG A 821 -34.61 -26.65 41.10
C ARG A 821 -35.74 -25.69 41.48
N ALA A 822 -35.62 -25.00 42.62
CA ALA A 822 -36.59 -23.97 43.01
C ALA A 822 -36.64 -22.79 42.02
N GLY A 823 -35.49 -22.44 41.43
CA GLY A 823 -35.38 -21.54 40.29
C GLY A 823 -36.21 -22.03 39.10
N PHE A 824 -35.89 -23.21 38.56
CA PHE A 824 -36.62 -23.80 37.43
C PHE A 824 -38.13 -23.87 37.69
N LYS A 825 -38.55 -24.40 38.85
CA LYS A 825 -39.95 -24.45 39.27
C LYS A 825 -40.65 -23.08 39.25
N SER A 826 -39.94 -22.01 39.61
CA SER A 826 -40.46 -20.63 39.54
C SER A 826 -40.66 -20.17 38.09
N PHE A 827 -39.70 -20.47 37.20
CA PHE A 827 -39.84 -20.20 35.76
C PHE A 827 -40.95 -21.02 35.11
N HIS A 828 -41.16 -22.29 35.50
CA HIS A 828 -42.30 -23.08 35.06
C HIS A 828 -43.61 -22.42 35.48
N LYS A 829 -43.75 -22.04 36.77
CA LYS A 829 -44.93 -21.32 37.28
C LYS A 829 -45.23 -20.06 36.48
N TRP A 830 -44.22 -19.30 36.04
CA TRP A 830 -44.43 -18.14 35.17
C TRP A 830 -44.84 -18.52 33.74
N SER A 831 -44.28 -19.58 33.16
CA SER A 831 -44.71 -20.06 31.82
C SER A 831 -46.17 -20.50 31.79
N LEU A 832 -46.70 -21.09 32.88
CA LEU A 832 -48.10 -21.46 33.01
C LEU A 832 -49.07 -20.26 32.95
N ILE A 833 -48.61 -19.03 33.24
CA ILE A 833 -49.43 -17.81 33.13
C ILE A 833 -49.66 -17.46 31.65
N ALA A 834 -48.68 -17.73 30.79
CA ALA A 834 -48.80 -17.49 29.35
C ALA A 834 -49.52 -18.63 28.62
N SER A 835 -49.24 -19.90 28.98
CA SER A 835 -49.96 -21.06 28.47
C SER A 835 -49.79 -22.27 29.37
N SER A 836 -50.89 -23.00 29.61
CA SER A 836 -50.90 -24.21 30.44
C SER A 836 -50.43 -25.48 29.73
N SER A 837 -50.31 -25.49 28.40
CA SER A 837 -50.07 -26.72 27.61
C SER A 837 -49.03 -26.59 26.49
N GLN A 838 -48.54 -25.39 26.18
CA GLN A 838 -47.61 -25.17 25.08
C GLN A 838 -46.14 -25.19 25.54
N PRO A 839 -45.18 -25.67 24.71
CA PRO A 839 -43.82 -25.96 25.15
C PRO A 839 -42.96 -24.72 25.43
N PHE A 840 -43.27 -23.56 24.87
CA PHE A 840 -42.49 -22.33 25.02
C PHE A 840 -43.02 -21.43 26.15
N ILE A 841 -42.19 -20.49 26.61
CA ILE A 841 -42.50 -19.58 27.72
C ILE A 841 -43.59 -18.57 27.36
N THR A 842 -43.65 -18.15 26.09
CA THR A 842 -44.68 -17.23 25.57
C THR A 842 -45.90 -17.94 24.96
N GLY A 843 -46.00 -19.27 25.06
CA GLY A 843 -47.10 -20.06 24.49
C GLY A 843 -46.66 -20.96 23.34
N ASP A 844 -47.33 -20.86 22.20
CA ASP A 844 -47.19 -21.75 21.04
C ASP A 844 -45.88 -21.57 20.24
N LYS A 845 -45.15 -20.47 20.48
CA LYS A 845 -44.02 -20.03 19.66
C LYS A 845 -42.77 -19.69 20.49
N PRO A 846 -41.56 -19.98 19.98
CA PRO A 846 -40.31 -19.71 20.67
C PRO A 846 -40.03 -18.21 20.76
N CYS A 847 -39.54 -17.77 21.92
CA CYS A 847 -38.94 -16.45 22.11
C CYS A 847 -37.47 -16.57 22.57
N PHE A 848 -36.74 -15.47 22.67
CA PHE A 848 -35.34 -15.52 23.09
C PHE A 848 -35.15 -16.06 24.52
N ALA A 849 -36.13 -15.86 25.41
CA ALA A 849 -36.13 -16.46 26.76
C ALA A 849 -36.09 -18.00 26.72
N ASP A 850 -36.77 -18.64 25.76
CA ASP A 850 -36.72 -20.10 25.58
C ASP A 850 -35.31 -20.58 25.21
N PHE A 851 -34.65 -19.86 24.31
CA PHE A 851 -33.27 -20.16 23.92
C PHE A 851 -32.26 -19.90 25.04
N VAL A 852 -32.55 -18.96 25.95
CA VAL A 852 -31.75 -18.78 27.17
C VAL A 852 -31.85 -20.04 28.04
N VAL A 853 -33.07 -20.51 28.36
CA VAL A 853 -33.25 -21.72 29.18
C VAL A 853 -32.62 -22.95 28.49
N ALA A 854 -32.94 -23.17 27.22
CA ALA A 854 -32.46 -24.33 26.47
C ALA A 854 -30.94 -24.36 26.32
N SER A 855 -30.27 -23.21 26.24
CA SER A 855 -28.81 -23.16 26.19
C SER A 855 -28.16 -23.61 27.50
N TYR A 856 -28.75 -23.27 28.65
CA TYR A 856 -28.27 -23.75 29.95
C TYR A 856 -28.60 -25.22 30.18
N LEU A 857 -29.75 -25.71 29.71
CA LEU A 857 -30.06 -27.15 29.71
C LEU A 857 -29.09 -27.92 28.81
N THR A 858 -28.81 -27.44 27.59
CA THR A 858 -27.83 -28.01 26.65
C THR A 858 -26.43 -28.08 27.26
N TRP A 859 -25.99 -27.00 27.91
CA TRP A 859 -24.72 -26.97 28.65
C TRP A 859 -24.67 -27.97 29.80
N PHE A 860 -25.72 -28.01 30.61
CA PHE A 860 -25.84 -28.91 31.77
C PHE A 860 -25.81 -30.39 31.33
N LYS A 861 -26.60 -30.73 30.32
CA LYS A 861 -26.64 -32.02 29.63
C LYS A 861 -25.25 -32.47 29.17
N ARG A 862 -24.50 -31.58 28.51
CA ARG A 862 -23.18 -31.86 27.95
C ARG A 862 -22.10 -32.02 29.03
N LEU A 863 -22.18 -31.27 30.15
CA LEU A 863 -21.17 -31.34 31.20
C LEU A 863 -21.34 -32.51 32.18
N LEU A 864 -22.57 -32.83 32.59
CA LEU A 864 -22.82 -33.94 33.53
C LEU A 864 -23.23 -35.25 32.83
N GLY A 865 -23.66 -35.17 31.57
CA GLY A 865 -24.19 -36.30 30.81
C GLY A 865 -25.68 -36.57 31.10
N GLU A 866 -26.37 -37.15 30.10
CA GLU A 866 -27.79 -37.53 30.20
C GLU A 866 -28.07 -38.51 31.35
N ASN A 867 -27.09 -39.31 31.77
CA ASN A 867 -27.24 -40.29 32.84
C ASN A 867 -26.99 -39.73 34.25
N SER A 868 -26.74 -38.42 34.39
CA SER A 868 -26.57 -37.81 35.72
C SER A 868 -27.91 -37.74 36.49
N PRO A 869 -27.93 -38.02 37.82
CA PRO A 869 -29.14 -37.93 38.61
C PRO A 869 -29.79 -36.54 38.54
N GLU A 870 -28.99 -35.48 38.58
CA GLU A 870 -29.48 -34.11 38.50
C GLU A 870 -30.11 -33.79 37.11
N TRP A 871 -29.64 -34.41 36.01
CA TRP A 871 -30.29 -34.26 34.69
C TRP A 871 -31.63 -35.00 34.63
N GLN A 872 -31.66 -36.26 35.04
CA GLN A 872 -32.88 -37.08 35.01
C GLN A 872 -33.98 -36.46 35.88
N GLU A 873 -33.66 -36.05 37.10
CA GLU A 873 -34.59 -35.38 38.01
C GLU A 873 -35.17 -34.09 37.39
N LEU A 874 -34.35 -33.29 36.69
CA LEU A 874 -34.82 -32.05 36.04
C LEU A 874 -35.65 -32.30 34.77
N MET A 875 -35.42 -33.41 34.06
CA MET A 875 -36.21 -33.79 32.89
C MET A 875 -37.56 -34.43 33.25
N GLU A 876 -37.66 -35.08 34.40
CA GLU A 876 -38.92 -35.63 34.93
C GLU A 876 -39.76 -34.58 35.69
N ALA A 877 -39.12 -33.55 36.27
CA ALA A 877 -39.78 -32.51 37.04
C ALA A 877 -40.82 -31.67 36.25
N GLU A 878 -41.77 -31.10 37.00
CA GLU A 878 -42.83 -30.22 36.49
C GLU A 878 -43.55 -30.78 35.24
N ASP A 879 -44.09 -32.01 35.34
CA ASP A 879 -44.77 -32.72 34.25
C ASP A 879 -43.94 -32.76 32.95
N GLN A 880 -42.65 -33.07 33.10
CA GLN A 880 -41.65 -33.09 32.01
C GLN A 880 -41.50 -31.74 31.29
N ARG A 881 -41.73 -30.61 31.95
CA ARG A 881 -41.69 -29.26 31.33
C ARG A 881 -40.42 -29.03 30.51
N TRP A 882 -39.27 -29.29 31.11
CA TRP A 882 -37.97 -28.96 30.52
C TRP A 882 -37.56 -29.94 29.43
N PHE A 883 -37.96 -31.20 29.56
CA PHE A 883 -37.87 -32.20 28.50
C PHE A 883 -38.73 -31.79 27.29
N ASN A 884 -39.97 -31.36 27.50
CA ASN A 884 -40.87 -30.90 26.44
C ASN A 884 -40.35 -29.64 25.72
N LEU A 885 -39.75 -28.69 26.45
CA LEU A 885 -39.06 -27.54 25.87
C LEU A 885 -37.85 -27.96 25.01
N MET A 886 -36.97 -28.82 25.54
CA MET A 886 -35.80 -29.32 24.80
C MET A 886 -36.21 -30.11 23.56
N LYS A 887 -37.26 -30.93 23.65
CA LYS A 887 -37.84 -31.66 22.52
C LYS A 887 -38.34 -30.71 21.43
N ALA A 888 -39.03 -29.63 21.81
CA ALA A 888 -39.50 -28.61 20.87
C ALA A 888 -38.36 -27.80 20.22
N ILE A 889 -37.21 -27.65 20.91
CA ILE A 889 -36.04 -26.91 20.43
C ILE A 889 -35.05 -27.77 19.63
N SER A 890 -35.12 -29.10 19.75
CA SER A 890 -34.23 -30.04 19.08
C SER A 890 -34.00 -29.83 17.56
N PRO A 891 -34.94 -29.33 16.74
CA PRO A 891 -34.67 -29.02 15.33
C PRO A 891 -33.61 -27.92 15.11
N TRP A 892 -33.34 -27.12 16.14
CA TRP A 892 -32.35 -26.03 16.13
C TRP A 892 -31.11 -26.34 16.98
N GLU A 893 -31.03 -27.52 17.63
CA GLU A 893 -29.83 -27.97 18.37
C GLU A 893 -28.79 -28.60 17.43
N ARG A 894 -28.17 -27.76 16.58
CA ARG A 894 -27.12 -28.20 15.63
C ARG A 894 -25.95 -27.22 15.53
N VAL A 895 -24.77 -27.77 15.26
CA VAL A 895 -23.53 -27.06 14.91
C VAL A 895 -23.30 -27.19 13.40
N ASP A 896 -22.74 -26.16 12.77
CA ASP A 896 -22.39 -26.16 11.35
C ASP A 896 -21.22 -27.12 11.04
N GLU A 897 -21.35 -27.91 9.97
CA GLU A 897 -20.34 -28.91 9.59
C GLU A 897 -18.99 -28.27 9.20
N GLU A 898 -19.01 -27.07 8.62
CA GLU A 898 -17.82 -26.31 8.22
C GLU A 898 -16.94 -25.99 9.45
N GLY A 899 -17.54 -25.47 10.53
CA GLY A 899 -16.85 -25.25 11.80
C GLY A 899 -16.33 -26.53 12.43
N LEU A 900 -17.06 -27.65 12.33
CA LEU A 900 -16.58 -28.95 12.84
C LEU A 900 -15.36 -29.46 12.05
N GLN A 901 -15.35 -29.28 10.73
CA GLN A 901 -14.20 -29.60 9.89
C GLN A 901 -12.99 -28.69 10.22
N LEU A 902 -13.23 -27.38 10.38
CA LEU A 902 -12.22 -26.42 10.79
C LEU A 902 -11.59 -26.83 12.14
N PHE A 903 -12.40 -27.16 13.15
CA PHE A 903 -11.89 -27.63 14.45
C PHE A 903 -10.98 -28.85 14.31
N ARG A 904 -11.42 -29.88 13.58
CA ARG A 904 -10.64 -31.12 13.36
C ARG A 904 -9.30 -30.83 12.67
N SER A 905 -9.28 -29.90 11.71
CA SER A 905 -8.06 -29.50 11.00
C SER A 905 -7.09 -28.70 11.88
N THR A 906 -7.59 -27.71 12.63
CA THR A 906 -6.77 -26.76 13.42
C THR A 906 -6.19 -27.43 14.67
N PHE A 907 -6.97 -28.24 15.37
CA PHE A 907 -6.59 -28.78 16.69
C PHE A 907 -5.96 -30.19 16.63
N LYS A 908 -5.69 -30.73 15.43
CA LYS A 908 -5.06 -32.04 15.18
C LYS A 908 -5.50 -33.14 16.16
N LEU A 909 -6.82 -33.38 16.23
CA LEU A 909 -7.32 -34.59 16.86
C LEU A 909 -6.76 -35.80 16.10
N LYS A 910 -5.90 -36.58 16.76
CA LYS A 910 -5.65 -37.96 16.32
C LYS A 910 -6.98 -38.71 16.40
N ALA A 911 -7.39 -39.28 15.28
CA ALA A 911 -8.50 -40.22 15.21
C ALA A 911 -8.20 -41.49 16.02
#